data_AF-A0A850QNX9-F1
#
_entry.id   AF-A0A850QNX9-F1
#
_cell.length_a   1.000
_cell.length_b   1.000
_cell.length_c   1.000
_cell.angle_alpha   90.00
_cell.angle_beta   90.00
_cell.angle_gamma   90.00
#
_symmetry.space_group_name_H-M   'P 1'
#
loop_
_entity.id
_entity.type
_entity.pdbx_description
1 polymer ?
#
loop_
_entity_poly.entity_id
_entity_poly.type
_entity_poly.pdbx_seq_one_letter_code
_entity_poly.pdbx_strand_id
1 'polypeptide(L)'
;MQVETNAKIKLHQSRNSGAQARQWKGEIALLAKANKPSMRTLQFPLDITDFVGIDQNELGQLYNVVEGTQPGSLFHFFSTLHICGFQFFAAAGDATTFRQLKIFDDKNWHNTFCRVSGLSIDNFIPSQLYSSLQKGVRSTGGKDVSFTPNVIANEMAKRICTKSLQNSKGEDNYPQEVVAFFTELGDSIAQSCTSWKALNDNPVLGMQSMDALFKAKGWQLPSLASKALQLVDTEPAGATIAFNGNVLPAGEYPIQSVFAIIAARKPDEINLKSWVQAESVTPNASALSWIFNKGIAYFSETNLDQILSDFDIADNFRSNIALVKSAATSIPPINQLGQKHYGGFRANFGGKVTSWVANYHTRLEELTQILEGIHRIELPADLVSEPAERFFKGMDITAHNLTDLCSHILTQSESAKAMLQTISGNIVMPVDEACNGIVRLSNDIDTLHGQLSILKTNIEREKDIALANSDSSLLALTTACAFEIPKWLRALPKLNQFSGGNPDVAKELATKVSTFNVLWQDWHQNSQRLFDYAGADCDAYQRVAEREAMHLHIINPKFHEPRGDRRARRNILNRIGRSIQNCSEKTKHALVVALKAIDVFENPSLLNTWIFNQKGRVYASVFDKSRHGTYPLKDGPLMGTDWLQWLSDVIDDMEIQSQDDIEDVLTLKKALHALRCSGLPAIDYPTELLTPMVSQLTAYVEIPATVSISLKNASVPVSIVQKILNLYSSAVSGLIFPLLRKQFIIKMRFALGGDNALMYVPKDKEWSFPAQYLKSDQPIGIAARILQASALQTAKPVTMLNRLQKDDVPLEALKAWMVQAPHDWYYSPKLGNEPAIHGLRVSKTNGSFHAFKQETGYRLIGSPTYKSVLERTLIDQTVMSDMSFIVTQHYQQQVTWNNNQLRVTAHQDNMTAMVSIPVTETRPAKPASESFYDHIVSIDLGEFGIGYACHHIRSKKLIDSGYQSIASIRRLIKKTWSYEHRPNIRQKFQSKFNMNLSSVRENVVGDICHHINRICQYYNAFPVLESSIGDTGNKQLNSVYESVLNRYLYSGTSMHQMDRKQFWLGAETWHHPYLLTQEYKEGKPTGKYKPMNLFPGASTSGKGTSQRCSCCGRNPYDLLAQYKDTDKLSVLNGKLTIDGLVMQLRERNPDGQQHHAAKQQNKRLSPVSLVSSGNYTIKELRRMLKTSLRYAPESMQAKGSTVSKYHCVFELCGQKIHADQNSSINIGDKFLSEKTLASA
;
A
#
# COMPACT_ATOMS: atom_id res chain seq x y z
N MET A 1 5.95 19.92 -63.26
CA MET A 1 5.99 18.45 -63.41
C MET A 1 7.43 17.98 -63.24
N GLN A 2 7.80 17.64 -62.01
CA GLN A 2 8.94 16.77 -61.67
C GLN A 2 8.42 15.87 -60.55
N VAL A 3 8.56 14.57 -60.75
CA VAL A 3 7.99 13.51 -59.93
C VAL A 3 8.84 13.36 -58.68
N GLU A 4 8.40 13.90 -57.54
CA GLU A 4 8.92 13.51 -56.24
C GLU A 4 8.04 12.40 -55.66
N THR A 5 8.56 11.19 -55.73
CA THR A 5 8.06 9.99 -55.07
C THR A 5 7.94 10.21 -53.56
N ASN A 6 6.72 10.47 -53.10
CA ASN A 6 6.31 10.35 -51.70
C ASN A 6 6.38 8.87 -51.26
N ALA A 7 7.57 8.42 -50.87
CA ALA A 7 7.74 7.18 -50.13
C ALA A 7 7.16 7.36 -48.73
N LYS A 8 5.86 7.09 -48.56
CA LYS A 8 5.25 6.88 -47.24
C LYS A 8 5.91 5.66 -46.59
N ILE A 9 6.92 5.88 -45.74
CA ILE A 9 7.53 4.84 -44.92
C ILE A 9 6.47 4.38 -43.90
N LYS A 10 5.78 3.27 -44.19
CA LYS A 10 5.06 2.50 -43.18
C LYS A 10 6.11 1.99 -42.19
N LEU A 11 6.04 2.42 -40.92
CA LEU A 11 6.70 1.75 -39.80
C LEU A 11 6.19 0.29 -39.74
N HIS A 12 6.80 -0.59 -40.55
CA HIS A 12 6.43 -2.00 -40.63
C HIS A 12 6.64 -2.69 -39.27
N GLN A 13 5.75 -3.62 -38.95
CA GLN A 13 5.77 -4.45 -37.74
C GLN A 13 6.89 -5.52 -37.83
N SER A 14 8.16 -5.12 -37.97
CA SER A 14 9.26 -6.09 -37.91
C SER A 14 9.58 -6.43 -36.44
N ARG A 15 9.76 -7.72 -36.15
CA ARG A 15 10.14 -8.23 -34.80
C ARG A 15 11.44 -7.61 -34.26
N ASN A 16 12.29 -7.05 -35.14
CA ASN A 16 13.57 -6.43 -34.81
C ASN A 16 13.44 -5.08 -34.05
N SER A 17 12.32 -4.36 -34.19
CA SER A 17 12.14 -3.06 -33.51
C SER A 17 12.00 -3.17 -31.98
N GLY A 18 11.62 -4.35 -31.47
CA GLY A 18 11.45 -4.60 -30.03
C GLY A 18 12.75 -4.71 -29.24
N ALA A 19 13.79 -5.27 -29.86
CA ALA A 19 15.12 -5.37 -29.25
C ALA A 19 15.80 -3.99 -29.22
N GLN A 20 15.76 -3.26 -30.35
CA GLN A 20 16.35 -1.92 -30.48
C GLN A 20 15.73 -0.91 -29.51
N ALA A 21 14.41 -0.89 -29.35
CA ALA A 21 13.76 0.00 -28.38
C ALA A 21 14.11 -0.33 -26.91
N ARG A 22 14.37 -1.61 -26.60
CA ARG A 22 14.83 -2.03 -25.26
C ARG A 22 16.29 -1.67 -25.00
N GLN A 23 17.14 -1.83 -26.03
CA GLN A 23 18.54 -1.42 -25.98
C GLN A 23 18.67 0.08 -25.80
N TRP A 24 17.99 0.87 -26.65
CA TRP A 24 17.92 2.33 -26.54
C TRP A 24 17.50 2.76 -25.12
N LYS A 25 16.43 2.17 -24.59
CA LYS A 25 15.98 2.45 -23.22
C LYS A 25 17.07 2.19 -22.17
N GLY A 26 17.87 1.14 -22.35
CA GLY A 26 19.02 0.81 -21.51
C GLY A 26 20.14 1.86 -21.60
N GLU A 27 20.52 2.24 -22.82
CA GLU A 27 21.53 3.27 -23.09
C GLU A 27 21.13 4.62 -22.46
N ILE A 28 19.87 5.02 -22.63
CA ILE A 28 19.33 6.26 -22.06
C ILE A 28 19.33 6.22 -20.55
N ALA A 29 18.96 5.08 -19.95
CA ALA A 29 18.97 4.93 -18.50
C ALA A 29 20.35 5.19 -17.88
N LEU A 30 21.45 4.90 -18.59
CA LEU A 30 22.82 5.14 -18.12
C LEU A 30 23.18 6.62 -18.04
N LEU A 31 22.45 7.52 -18.74
CA LEU A 31 22.74 8.96 -18.80
C LEU A 31 22.17 9.77 -17.61
N ALA A 32 21.47 9.15 -16.65
CA ALA A 32 20.79 9.84 -15.54
C ALA A 32 21.75 10.33 -14.42
N LYS A 33 21.34 11.40 -13.70
CA LYS A 33 22.14 12.13 -12.69
C LYS A 33 22.40 11.33 -11.40
N ALA A 34 21.52 10.40 -11.05
CA ALA A 34 21.66 9.55 -9.88
C ALA A 34 21.07 8.16 -10.18
N ASN A 35 21.92 7.14 -10.18
CA ASN A 35 21.54 5.76 -10.46
C ASN A 35 21.65 4.95 -9.17
N LYS A 36 20.51 4.76 -8.47
CA LYS A 36 20.43 3.77 -7.39
C LYS A 36 19.98 2.42 -8.00
N PRO A 37 20.49 1.28 -7.49
CA PRO A 37 19.93 -0.03 -7.85
C PRO A 37 18.41 -0.02 -7.67
N SER A 38 17.68 -0.53 -8.65
CA SER A 38 16.22 -0.63 -8.55
C SER A 38 15.81 -2.06 -8.26
N MET A 39 14.95 -2.22 -7.26
CA MET A 39 14.36 -3.51 -6.92
C MET A 39 12.98 -3.60 -7.57
N ARG A 40 12.70 -4.74 -8.20
CA ARG A 40 11.41 -5.09 -8.79
C ARG A 40 10.97 -6.44 -8.25
N THR A 41 9.70 -6.56 -7.87
CA THR A 41 9.13 -7.86 -7.49
C THR A 41 8.33 -8.44 -8.66
N LEU A 42 8.71 -9.63 -9.12
CA LEU A 42 8.01 -10.38 -10.17
C LEU A 42 7.07 -11.40 -9.53
N GLN A 43 5.82 -11.50 -9.99
CA GLN A 43 4.87 -12.51 -9.51
C GLN A 43 4.51 -13.47 -10.64
N PHE A 44 4.63 -14.77 -10.37
CA PHE A 44 4.33 -15.84 -11.31
C PHE A 44 3.38 -16.86 -10.66
N PRO A 45 2.16 -17.06 -11.21
CA PRO A 45 1.39 -18.25 -10.90
C PRO A 45 2.19 -19.53 -11.17
N LEU A 46 2.02 -20.52 -10.30
CA LEU A 46 2.61 -21.83 -10.50
C LEU A 46 1.63 -22.74 -11.24
N ASP A 47 2.16 -23.54 -12.16
CA ASP A 47 1.41 -24.55 -12.90
C ASP A 47 1.10 -25.75 -11.99
N ILE A 48 0.08 -25.59 -11.15
CA ILE A 48 -0.42 -26.61 -10.23
C ILE A 48 -1.79 -27.02 -10.76
N THR A 49 -1.84 -28.19 -11.42
CA THR A 49 -3.06 -28.70 -12.06
C THR A 49 -4.04 -29.30 -11.06
N ASP A 50 -3.53 -29.89 -9.99
CA ASP A 50 -4.32 -30.44 -8.89
C ASP A 50 -3.54 -30.26 -7.58
N PHE A 51 -4.12 -29.56 -6.60
CA PHE A 51 -3.61 -29.57 -5.22
C PHE A 51 -3.89 -30.91 -4.51
N VAL A 52 -4.37 -31.93 -5.24
CA VAL A 52 -4.61 -33.29 -4.78
C VAL A 52 -3.27 -33.88 -4.34
N GLY A 53 -2.96 -33.76 -3.05
CA GLY A 53 -1.74 -34.28 -2.43
C GLY A 53 -1.17 -33.42 -1.32
N ILE A 54 -1.34 -32.09 -1.34
CA ILE A 54 -0.86 -31.23 -0.24
C ILE A 54 -1.96 -31.15 0.82
N ASP A 55 -1.69 -31.70 2.02
CA ASP A 55 -2.62 -31.57 3.15
C ASP A 55 -2.73 -30.09 3.53
N GLN A 56 -3.96 -29.59 3.39
CA GLN A 56 -4.29 -28.18 3.57
C GLN A 56 -4.16 -27.74 5.03
N ASN A 57 -4.48 -28.67 5.96
CA ASN A 57 -4.33 -28.41 7.38
C ASN A 57 -2.85 -28.30 7.74
N GLU A 58 -2.00 -29.16 7.16
CA GLU A 58 -0.55 -29.10 7.37
C GLU A 58 0.06 -27.80 6.82
N LEU A 59 -0.34 -27.38 5.62
CA LEU A 59 0.13 -26.12 5.03
C LEU A 59 -0.31 -24.89 5.85
N GLY A 60 -1.56 -24.88 6.33
CA GLY A 60 -2.09 -23.84 7.21
C GLY A 60 -1.41 -23.82 8.58
N GLN A 61 -1.15 -25.00 9.16
CA GLN A 61 -0.40 -25.15 10.40
C GLN A 61 1.03 -24.64 10.24
N LEU A 62 1.74 -25.04 9.19
CA LEU A 62 3.08 -24.55 8.90
C LEU A 62 3.10 -23.01 8.77
N TYR A 63 2.13 -22.44 8.06
CA TYR A 63 2.00 -20.99 7.96
C TYR A 63 1.81 -20.35 9.34
N ASN A 64 0.94 -20.92 10.18
CA ASN A 64 0.75 -20.48 11.57
C ASN A 64 2.03 -20.59 12.40
N VAL A 65 2.83 -21.64 12.22
CA VAL A 65 4.09 -21.79 12.94
C VAL A 65 5.09 -20.70 12.56
N VAL A 66 5.28 -20.46 11.26
CA VAL A 66 6.34 -19.59 10.74
C VAL A 66 5.95 -18.11 10.73
N GLU A 67 4.70 -17.81 10.43
CA GLU A 67 4.18 -16.46 10.19
C GLU A 67 3.17 -16.01 11.25
N GLY A 68 2.62 -16.93 12.05
CA GLY A 68 1.64 -16.62 13.10
C GLY A 68 2.25 -15.98 14.34
N THR A 69 1.40 -15.37 15.16
CA THR A 69 1.76 -14.74 16.44
C THR A 69 1.17 -15.42 17.67
N GLN A 70 0.32 -16.42 17.45
CA GLN A 70 -0.44 -17.14 18.48
C GLN A 70 0.34 -18.34 19.04
N PRO A 71 -0.11 -18.96 20.16
CA PRO A 71 0.47 -20.21 20.67
C PRO A 71 0.66 -21.26 19.56
N GLY A 72 1.83 -21.89 19.57
CA GLY A 72 2.26 -22.80 18.50
C GLY A 72 3.07 -22.14 17.37
N SER A 73 3.33 -20.83 17.43
CA SER A 73 4.23 -20.15 16.49
C SER A 73 5.64 -19.91 17.02
N LEU A 74 6.60 -19.84 16.10
CA LEU A 74 7.98 -19.43 16.39
C LEU A 74 8.02 -18.03 17.01
N PHE A 75 7.12 -17.15 16.56
CA PHE A 75 7.02 -15.79 17.08
C PHE A 75 6.56 -15.76 18.54
N HIS A 76 5.53 -16.56 18.87
CA HIS A 76 5.04 -16.66 20.24
C HIS A 76 6.13 -17.19 21.17
N PHE A 77 6.79 -18.31 20.82
CA PHE A 77 7.89 -18.86 21.60
C PHE A 77 9.05 -17.88 21.77
N PHE A 78 9.47 -17.22 20.67
CA PHE A 78 10.46 -16.14 20.70
C PHE A 78 10.10 -15.02 21.68
N SER A 79 8.85 -14.54 21.64
CA SER A 79 8.38 -13.45 22.50
C SER A 79 8.34 -13.89 23.97
N THR A 80 7.84 -15.10 24.22
CA THR A 80 7.72 -15.68 25.55
C THR A 80 9.09 -15.83 26.21
N LEU A 81 10.13 -16.20 25.46
CA LEU A 81 11.51 -16.23 25.99
C LEU A 81 11.95 -14.86 26.54
N HIS A 82 11.79 -13.79 25.75
CA HIS A 82 12.16 -12.43 26.19
C HIS A 82 11.32 -11.96 27.38
N ILE A 83 10.00 -12.18 27.33
CA ILE A 83 9.06 -11.79 28.39
C ILE A 83 9.34 -12.51 29.70
N CYS A 84 9.72 -13.78 29.62
CA CYS A 84 10.05 -14.63 30.76
C CYS A 84 11.52 -14.50 31.20
N GLY A 85 12.25 -13.48 30.73
CA GLY A 85 13.53 -13.09 31.32
C GLY A 85 14.78 -13.67 30.64
N PHE A 86 14.65 -14.34 29.50
CA PHE A 86 15.82 -14.76 28.72
C PHE A 86 16.40 -13.58 27.92
N GLN A 87 17.72 -13.53 27.84
CA GLN A 87 18.50 -12.64 26.98
C GLN A 87 19.24 -13.47 25.94
N PHE A 88 19.42 -12.89 24.74
CA PHE A 88 19.94 -13.60 23.57
C PHE A 88 21.36 -13.13 23.25
N PHE A 89 22.23 -14.07 22.88
CA PHE A 89 23.65 -13.82 22.63
C PHE A 89 24.06 -14.31 21.24
N ALA A 90 25.01 -13.60 20.61
CA ALA A 90 25.41 -13.92 19.25
C ALA A 90 26.15 -15.27 19.15
N ALA A 91 26.82 -15.67 20.24
CA ALA A 91 27.56 -16.92 20.36
C ALA A 91 27.31 -17.57 21.73
N ALA A 92 27.46 -18.90 21.80
CA ALA A 92 27.25 -19.66 23.02
C ALA A 92 28.25 -19.30 24.14
N GLY A 93 29.52 -19.06 23.79
CA GLY A 93 30.54 -18.64 24.76
C GLY A 93 30.19 -17.33 25.48
N ASP A 94 29.55 -16.39 24.78
CA ASP A 94 29.10 -15.13 25.39
C ASP A 94 27.94 -15.37 26.38
N ALA A 95 27.01 -16.29 26.07
CA ALA A 95 25.94 -16.68 26.98
C ALA A 95 26.47 -17.43 28.22
N THR A 96 27.41 -18.36 28.03
CA THR A 96 28.09 -19.07 29.12
C THR A 96 28.84 -18.11 30.04
N THR A 97 29.55 -17.14 29.46
CA THR A 97 30.25 -16.08 30.21
C THR A 97 29.25 -15.26 31.02
N PHE A 98 28.12 -14.86 30.42
CA PHE A 98 27.07 -14.10 31.09
C PHE A 98 26.50 -14.84 32.32
N ARG A 99 26.18 -16.13 32.16
CA ARG A 99 25.64 -16.97 33.24
C ARG A 99 26.58 -17.09 34.44
N GLN A 100 27.88 -16.94 34.20
CA GLN A 100 28.93 -17.12 35.20
C GLN A 100 29.57 -15.79 35.62
N LEU A 101 28.97 -14.64 35.30
CA LEU A 101 29.49 -13.30 35.60
C LEU A 101 29.87 -13.09 37.08
N LYS A 102 29.14 -13.71 38.00
CA LYS A 102 29.43 -13.67 39.45
C LYS A 102 30.84 -14.16 39.80
N ILE A 103 31.41 -15.08 39.01
CA ILE A 103 32.76 -15.64 39.20
C ILE A 103 33.84 -14.62 38.82
N PHE A 104 33.59 -13.84 37.77
CA PHE A 104 34.58 -12.92 37.20
C PHE A 104 34.83 -11.67 38.07
N ASP A 105 33.82 -11.15 38.77
CA ASP A 105 33.93 -9.94 39.61
C ASP A 105 34.52 -8.73 38.85
N ASP A 106 34.02 -8.50 37.63
CA ASP A 106 34.64 -7.61 36.65
C ASP A 106 34.86 -6.18 37.18
N LYS A 107 33.89 -5.63 37.90
CA LYS A 107 33.94 -4.24 38.39
C LYS A 107 35.07 -4.03 39.41
N ASN A 108 35.18 -4.92 40.41
CA ASN A 108 36.23 -4.80 41.42
C ASN A 108 37.61 -5.10 40.82
N TRP A 109 37.68 -6.07 39.91
CA TRP A 109 38.92 -6.41 39.23
C TRP A 109 39.42 -5.24 38.37
N HIS A 110 38.53 -4.64 37.57
CA HIS A 110 38.85 -3.52 36.69
C HIS A 110 39.31 -2.28 37.46
N ASN A 111 38.60 -1.91 38.53
CA ASN A 111 39.01 -0.81 39.40
C ASN A 111 40.40 -1.05 40.01
N THR A 112 40.71 -2.30 40.36
CA THR A 112 42.04 -2.67 40.86
C THR A 112 43.09 -2.55 39.75
N PHE A 113 42.79 -3.04 38.54
CA PHE A 113 43.65 -2.93 37.36
C PHE A 113 44.01 -1.48 37.03
N CYS A 114 43.03 -0.60 36.90
CA CYS A 114 43.27 0.81 36.59
C CYS A 114 44.12 1.48 37.69
N ARG A 115 43.88 1.15 38.96
CA ARG A 115 44.63 1.70 40.09
C ARG A 115 46.08 1.24 40.14
N VAL A 116 46.38 -0.03 39.87
CA VAL A 116 47.76 -0.57 39.98
C VAL A 116 48.57 -0.41 38.70
N SER A 117 47.93 -0.39 37.53
CA SER A 117 48.61 -0.25 36.24
C SER A 117 48.76 1.20 35.79
N GLY A 118 47.89 2.10 36.26
CA GLY A 118 47.77 3.46 35.74
C GLY A 118 47.17 3.53 34.32
N LEU A 119 46.75 2.39 33.74
CA LEU A 119 46.16 2.32 32.40
C LEU A 119 44.64 2.46 32.49
N SER A 120 44.07 3.34 31.68
CA SER A 120 42.61 3.49 31.53
C SER A 120 42.14 2.75 30.28
N ILE A 121 41.75 1.49 30.44
CA ILE A 121 41.25 0.63 29.34
C ILE A 121 39.89 0.05 29.73
N ASP A 122 38.80 0.75 29.42
CA ASP A 122 37.45 0.52 29.95
C ASP A 122 36.95 -0.94 29.87
N ASN A 123 37.25 -1.66 28.79
CA ASN A 123 36.80 -3.05 28.58
C ASN A 123 37.84 -4.11 28.98
N PHE A 124 38.92 -3.72 29.65
CA PHE A 124 39.94 -4.64 30.15
C PHE A 124 39.46 -5.28 31.45
N ILE A 125 38.53 -6.22 31.31
CA ILE A 125 37.85 -6.92 32.41
C ILE A 125 37.95 -8.44 32.23
N PRO A 126 37.97 -9.24 33.31
CA PRO A 126 38.14 -10.69 33.26
C PRO A 126 37.21 -11.42 32.29
N SER A 127 35.90 -11.12 32.30
CA SER A 127 34.93 -11.78 31.43
C SER A 127 35.18 -11.52 29.94
N GLN A 128 35.47 -10.26 29.59
CA GLN A 128 35.74 -9.85 28.21
C GLN A 128 37.06 -10.42 27.69
N LEU A 129 38.08 -10.49 28.56
CA LEU A 129 39.35 -11.15 28.26
C LEU A 129 39.10 -12.64 27.98
N TYR A 130 38.30 -13.31 28.80
CA TYR A 130 38.01 -14.73 28.64
C TYR A 130 37.27 -15.02 27.33
N SER A 131 36.18 -14.28 27.05
CA SER A 131 35.45 -14.38 25.77
C SER A 131 36.34 -14.05 24.57
N SER A 132 37.27 -13.08 24.71
CA SER A 132 38.19 -12.72 23.64
C SER A 132 39.19 -13.82 23.31
N LEU A 133 39.66 -14.58 24.30
CA LEU A 133 40.59 -15.69 24.09
C LEU A 133 39.94 -16.92 23.43
N GLN A 134 38.61 -17.06 23.52
CA GLN A 134 37.88 -18.13 22.85
C GLN A 134 37.62 -17.88 21.35
N LYS A 135 37.91 -16.67 20.84
CA LYS A 135 37.59 -16.26 19.46
C LYS A 135 38.74 -16.56 18.49
N GLY A 136 38.51 -17.44 17.52
CA GLY A 136 39.46 -17.68 16.43
C GLY A 136 39.60 -16.51 15.44
N VAL A 137 40.79 -16.35 14.85
CA VAL A 137 41.05 -15.36 13.78
C VAL A 137 40.73 -15.98 12.41
N ARG A 138 39.97 -15.26 11.56
CA ARG A 138 39.57 -15.71 10.21
C ARG A 138 40.33 -14.96 9.11
N SER A 139 40.69 -15.67 8.03
CA SER A 139 41.48 -15.16 6.89
C SER A 139 40.63 -14.45 5.81
N THR A 140 39.70 -13.57 6.21
CA THR A 140 38.86 -12.84 5.25
C THR A 140 39.57 -11.57 4.76
N GLY A 141 39.66 -11.39 3.44
CA GLY A 141 40.11 -10.14 2.81
C GLY A 141 41.62 -9.86 2.85
N GLY A 142 42.46 -10.90 2.84
CA GLY A 142 43.92 -10.74 2.90
C GLY A 142 44.47 -10.37 4.27
N LYS A 143 43.65 -10.49 5.32
CA LYS A 143 44.04 -10.28 6.72
C LYS A 143 45.14 -11.28 7.13
N ASP A 144 46.20 -10.79 7.77
CA ASP A 144 47.21 -11.64 8.42
C ASP A 144 46.57 -12.40 9.60
N VAL A 145 46.72 -13.72 9.58
CA VAL A 145 46.20 -14.65 10.60
C VAL A 145 47.32 -15.46 11.26
N SER A 146 48.57 -15.06 11.02
CA SER A 146 49.73 -15.66 11.66
C SER A 146 49.62 -15.60 13.19
N PHE A 147 50.14 -16.62 13.86
CA PHE A 147 50.20 -16.64 15.32
C PHE A 147 51.53 -16.00 15.76
N THR A 148 51.63 -14.69 15.60
CA THR A 148 52.81 -13.89 15.96
C THR A 148 52.44 -12.84 17.01
N PRO A 149 53.39 -12.38 17.85
CA PRO A 149 53.11 -11.42 18.91
C PRO A 149 52.38 -10.17 18.44
N ASN A 150 52.83 -9.57 17.33
CA ASN A 150 52.21 -8.36 16.76
C ASN A 150 50.77 -8.57 16.29
N VAL A 151 50.45 -9.74 15.73
CA VAL A 151 49.08 -10.07 15.31
C VAL A 151 48.20 -10.32 16.53
N ILE A 152 48.71 -10.99 17.56
CA ILE A 152 48.00 -11.22 18.82
C ILE A 152 47.70 -9.90 19.53
N ALA A 153 48.69 -9.03 19.67
CA ALA A 153 48.57 -7.70 20.26
C ALA A 153 47.49 -6.88 19.54
N ASN A 154 47.53 -6.84 18.20
CA ASN A 154 46.53 -6.14 17.40
C ASN A 154 45.13 -6.74 17.51
N GLU A 155 44.98 -8.06 17.53
CA GLU A 155 43.69 -8.72 17.68
C GLU A 155 43.08 -8.52 19.07
N MET A 156 43.90 -8.58 20.13
CA MET A 156 43.47 -8.32 21.50
C MET A 156 43.05 -6.86 21.69
N ALA A 157 43.87 -5.91 21.22
CA ALA A 157 43.52 -4.49 21.23
C ALA A 157 42.21 -4.24 20.46
N LYS A 158 42.02 -4.89 19.30
CA LYS A 158 40.78 -4.75 18.52
C LYS A 158 39.56 -5.31 19.25
N ARG A 159 39.70 -6.43 19.96
CA ARG A 159 38.59 -7.09 20.69
C ARG A 159 38.20 -6.37 21.97
N ILE A 160 39.17 -5.75 22.64
CA ILE A 160 38.98 -5.07 23.92
C ILE A 160 38.70 -3.58 23.71
N CYS A 161 39.55 -2.91 22.93
CA CYS A 161 39.52 -1.46 22.74
C CYS A 161 38.80 -1.02 21.45
N THR A 162 38.27 -1.96 20.65
CA THR A 162 37.52 -1.76 19.38
C THR A 162 38.33 -1.38 18.12
N LYS A 163 39.58 -0.90 18.24
CA LYS A 163 40.46 -0.58 17.10
C LYS A 163 41.78 -1.36 17.21
N SER A 164 42.45 -1.56 16.08
CA SER A 164 43.82 -2.08 16.05
C SER A 164 44.78 -1.10 16.73
N LEU A 165 45.98 -1.56 17.10
CA LEU A 165 46.99 -0.69 17.70
C LEU A 165 47.39 0.45 16.76
N GLN A 166 47.49 0.16 15.46
CA GLN A 166 47.80 1.15 14.43
C GLN A 166 46.68 1.30 13.40
N ASN A 167 46.53 2.50 12.84
CA ASN A 167 45.63 2.78 11.74
C ASN A 167 46.23 2.36 10.38
N SER A 168 45.48 2.52 9.29
CA SER A 168 45.93 2.14 7.93
C SER A 168 47.12 2.95 7.41
N LYS A 169 47.53 4.00 8.11
CA LYS A 169 48.71 4.84 7.82
C LYS A 169 49.90 4.53 8.73
N GLY A 170 49.77 3.58 9.66
CA GLY A 170 50.83 3.21 10.61
C GLY A 170 50.93 4.09 11.85
N GLU A 171 49.95 4.96 12.11
CA GLU A 171 49.90 5.79 13.33
C GLU A 171 49.19 5.05 14.46
N ASP A 172 49.68 5.18 15.69
CA ASP A 172 49.10 4.54 16.86
C ASP A 172 47.71 5.13 17.19
N ASN A 173 46.73 4.26 17.43
CA ASN A 173 45.35 4.64 17.80
C ASN A 173 45.19 4.91 19.31
N TYR A 174 46.20 4.60 20.11
CA TYR A 174 46.18 4.63 21.57
C TYR A 174 47.47 5.24 22.14
N PRO A 175 47.47 5.73 23.40
CA PRO A 175 48.70 6.18 24.07
C PRO A 175 49.81 5.13 24.04
N GLN A 176 51.07 5.58 23.99
CA GLN A 176 52.22 4.67 23.87
C GLN A 176 52.28 3.62 24.98
N GLU A 177 51.83 3.96 26.19
CA GLU A 177 51.80 3.03 27.33
C GLU A 177 50.81 1.87 27.09
N VAL A 178 49.68 2.14 26.42
CA VAL A 178 48.69 1.13 26.04
C VAL A 178 49.19 0.28 24.87
N VAL A 179 49.86 0.90 23.89
CA VAL A 179 50.47 0.16 22.76
C VAL A 179 51.57 -0.77 23.24
N ALA A 180 52.46 -0.28 24.12
CA ALA A 180 53.49 -1.08 24.75
C ALA A 180 52.89 -2.25 25.54
N PHE A 181 51.86 -1.98 26.35
CA PHE A 181 51.18 -3.01 27.13
C PHE A 181 50.60 -4.13 26.26
N PHE A 182 49.86 -3.82 25.18
CA PHE A 182 49.31 -4.84 24.29
C PHE A 182 50.38 -5.61 23.51
N THR A 183 51.50 -4.97 23.18
CA THR A 183 52.64 -5.62 22.53
C THR A 183 53.27 -6.67 23.47
N GLU A 184 53.55 -6.28 24.72
CA GLU A 184 54.05 -7.20 25.74
C GLU A 184 53.06 -8.33 26.06
N LEU A 185 51.75 -8.03 26.05
CA LEU A 185 50.68 -9.03 26.17
C LEU A 185 50.74 -10.04 25.02
N GLY A 186 50.91 -9.57 23.79
CA GLY A 186 51.05 -10.40 22.60
C GLY A 186 52.27 -11.32 22.67
N ASP A 187 53.42 -10.81 23.13
CA ASP A 187 54.63 -11.60 23.34
C ASP A 187 54.42 -12.69 24.39
N SER A 188 53.82 -12.34 25.54
CA SER A 188 53.57 -13.28 26.62
C SER A 188 52.65 -14.45 26.22
N ILE A 189 51.59 -14.15 25.46
CA ILE A 189 50.67 -15.18 24.93
C ILE A 189 51.37 -16.04 23.86
N ALA A 190 52.17 -15.43 22.98
CA ALA A 190 52.91 -16.15 21.94
C ALA A 190 53.95 -17.12 22.49
N GLN A 191 54.53 -16.82 23.67
CA GLN A 191 55.45 -17.72 24.36
C GLN A 191 54.75 -18.92 25.01
N SER A 192 53.47 -18.78 25.37
CA SER A 192 52.73 -19.79 26.14
C SER A 192 51.84 -20.68 25.27
N CYS A 193 51.51 -20.25 24.06
CA CYS A 193 50.67 -20.98 23.11
C CYS A 193 51.36 -21.09 21.74
N THR A 194 51.11 -22.16 20.99
CA THR A 194 51.75 -22.38 19.68
C THR A 194 50.85 -22.03 18.48
N SER A 195 49.55 -21.81 18.72
CA SER A 195 48.58 -21.48 17.67
C SER A 195 47.30 -20.85 18.23
N TRP A 196 46.52 -20.21 17.35
CA TRP A 196 45.18 -19.70 17.68
C TRP A 196 44.25 -20.80 18.17
N LYS A 197 44.37 -22.02 17.63
CA LYS A 197 43.55 -23.17 18.05
C LYS A 197 43.88 -23.60 19.47
N ALA A 198 45.18 -23.72 19.80
CA ALA A 198 45.61 -24.08 21.15
C ALA A 198 45.14 -23.07 22.21
N LEU A 199 45.14 -21.78 21.86
CA LEU A 199 44.63 -20.71 22.72
C LEU A 199 43.10 -20.78 22.91
N ASN A 200 42.34 -21.02 21.85
CA ASN A 200 40.88 -21.11 21.93
C ASN A 200 40.41 -22.37 22.68
N ASP A 201 41.09 -23.50 22.47
CA ASP A 201 40.78 -24.77 23.11
C ASP A 201 41.13 -24.74 24.62
N ASN A 202 42.05 -23.86 25.03
CA ASN A 202 42.42 -23.68 26.43
C ASN A 202 42.68 -22.18 26.77
N PRO A 203 41.61 -21.38 26.95
CA PRO A 203 41.72 -19.95 27.25
C PRO A 203 42.37 -19.67 28.62
N VAL A 204 42.42 -20.67 29.52
CA VAL A 204 43.11 -20.56 30.81
C VAL A 204 44.61 -20.35 30.61
N LEU A 205 45.23 -20.98 29.61
CA LEU A 205 46.65 -20.76 29.29
C LEU A 205 46.91 -19.30 28.92
N GLY A 206 46.04 -18.70 28.11
CA GLY A 206 46.13 -17.27 27.78
C GLY A 206 46.02 -16.39 29.02
N MET A 207 45.10 -16.70 29.94
CA MET A 207 44.98 -15.98 31.22
C MET A 207 46.19 -16.16 32.14
N GLN A 208 46.82 -17.34 32.15
CA GLN A 208 48.06 -17.59 32.90
C GLN A 208 49.21 -16.74 32.36
N SER A 209 49.31 -16.56 31.04
CA SER A 209 50.27 -15.63 30.44
C SER A 209 50.04 -14.19 30.90
N MET A 210 48.78 -13.76 30.95
CA MET A 210 48.43 -12.42 31.47
C MET A 210 48.80 -12.26 32.94
N ASP A 211 48.49 -13.24 33.79
CA ASP A 211 48.86 -13.25 35.21
C ASP A 211 50.38 -13.19 35.39
N ALA A 212 51.14 -13.90 34.56
CA ALA A 212 52.61 -13.88 34.57
C ALA A 212 53.15 -12.50 34.17
N LEU A 213 52.57 -11.85 33.15
CA LEU A 213 52.91 -10.49 32.74
C LEU A 213 52.62 -9.47 33.86
N PHE A 214 51.44 -9.56 34.50
CA PHE A 214 51.07 -8.66 35.60
C PHE A 214 52.04 -8.81 36.78
N LYS A 215 52.41 -10.04 37.12
CA LYS A 215 53.41 -10.33 38.15
C LYS A 215 54.78 -9.76 37.79
N ALA A 216 55.22 -9.89 36.54
CA ALA A 216 56.49 -9.34 36.05
C ALA A 216 56.52 -7.80 36.11
N LYS A 217 55.36 -7.15 35.92
CA LYS A 217 55.19 -5.69 36.09
C LYS A 217 54.97 -5.24 37.54
N GLY A 218 54.93 -6.16 38.50
CA GLY A 218 54.69 -5.86 39.92
C GLY A 218 53.24 -5.48 40.25
N TRP A 219 52.28 -5.74 39.34
CA TRP A 219 50.87 -5.44 39.54
C TRP A 219 50.20 -6.52 40.38
N GLN A 220 49.77 -6.16 41.60
CA GLN A 220 49.04 -7.08 42.49
C GLN A 220 47.55 -7.13 42.08
N LEU A 221 47.22 -8.08 41.21
CA LEU A 221 45.86 -8.33 40.74
C LEU A 221 45.36 -9.71 41.16
N PRO A 222 44.05 -9.89 41.42
CA PRO A 222 43.46 -11.23 41.55
C PRO A 222 43.70 -12.03 40.26
N SER A 223 44.14 -13.28 40.41
CA SER A 223 44.51 -14.13 39.26
C SER A 223 43.32 -14.38 38.32
N LEU A 224 43.51 -14.04 37.04
CA LEU A 224 42.55 -14.32 35.98
C LEU A 224 42.42 -15.83 35.74
N ALA A 225 43.55 -16.56 35.77
CA ALA A 225 43.54 -18.01 35.58
C ALA A 225 42.78 -18.73 36.70
N SER A 226 42.93 -18.28 37.95
CA SER A 226 42.22 -18.85 39.10
C SER A 226 40.71 -18.64 39.00
N LYS A 227 40.26 -17.48 38.49
CA LYS A 227 38.84 -17.22 38.19
C LYS A 227 38.33 -18.09 37.05
N ALA A 228 39.13 -18.24 35.98
CA ALA A 228 38.75 -19.07 34.84
C ALA A 228 38.65 -20.57 35.20
N LEU A 229 39.46 -21.06 36.14
CA LEU A 229 39.40 -22.44 36.65
C LEU A 229 38.17 -22.74 37.52
N GLN A 230 37.48 -21.71 38.02
CA GLN A 230 36.22 -21.87 38.76
C GLN A 230 35.00 -21.99 37.83
N LEU A 231 35.18 -21.78 36.52
CA LEU A 231 34.11 -21.92 35.54
C LEU A 231 33.72 -23.39 35.39
N VAL A 232 32.42 -23.63 35.35
CA VAL A 232 31.81 -24.95 35.13
C VAL A 232 31.16 -25.01 33.76
N ASP A 233 31.12 -26.22 33.19
CA ASP A 233 30.37 -26.46 31.97
C ASP A 233 28.88 -26.17 32.20
N THR A 234 28.30 -25.37 31.32
CA THR A 234 26.88 -24.99 31.41
C THR A 234 26.04 -25.86 30.49
N GLU A 235 25.03 -26.53 31.04
CA GLU A 235 23.95 -27.14 30.25
C GLU A 235 22.81 -26.14 30.03
N PRO A 236 22.06 -26.21 28.92
CA PRO A 236 22.34 -27.05 27.76
C PRO A 236 23.54 -26.56 26.93
N ALA A 237 24.41 -27.47 26.54
CA ALA A 237 25.61 -27.16 25.77
C ALA A 237 25.31 -26.41 24.46
N GLY A 238 26.06 -25.33 24.22
CA GLY A 238 25.94 -24.49 23.02
C GLY A 238 24.73 -23.56 23.00
N ALA A 239 24.02 -23.39 24.13
CA ALA A 239 22.94 -22.42 24.26
C ALA A 239 23.41 -21.00 24.01
N THR A 240 22.63 -20.26 23.23
CA THR A 240 22.87 -18.84 22.91
C THR A 240 21.94 -17.91 23.69
N ILE A 241 21.44 -18.38 24.83
CA ILE A 241 20.53 -17.64 25.71
C ILE A 241 20.98 -17.79 27.16
N ALA A 242 20.63 -16.81 27.99
CA ALA A 242 20.81 -16.87 29.44
C ALA A 242 19.66 -16.19 30.16
N PHE A 243 19.37 -16.61 31.40
CA PHE A 243 18.35 -15.99 32.22
C PHE A 243 18.90 -14.74 32.92
N ASN A 244 18.19 -13.62 32.82
CA ASN A 244 18.58 -12.32 33.38
C ASN A 244 17.58 -11.84 34.47
N GLY A 245 16.54 -12.61 34.82
CA GLY A 245 15.60 -12.26 35.90
C GLY A 245 14.68 -11.06 35.65
N ASN A 246 14.93 -10.27 34.62
CA ASN A 246 14.08 -9.16 34.18
C ASN A 246 12.83 -9.69 33.46
N VAL A 247 11.82 -10.07 34.24
CA VAL A 247 10.55 -10.65 33.77
C VAL A 247 9.40 -9.66 33.91
N LEU A 248 8.39 -9.79 33.05
CA LEU A 248 7.04 -9.34 33.39
C LEU A 248 6.34 -10.44 34.20
N PRO A 249 5.29 -10.11 34.99
CA PRO A 249 4.46 -11.11 35.67
C PRO A 249 4.01 -12.23 34.72
N ALA A 250 3.59 -13.40 35.19
CA ALA A 250 3.02 -14.40 34.27
C ALA A 250 1.67 -13.88 33.69
N GLY A 251 1.51 -13.87 32.36
CA GLY A 251 0.31 -13.34 31.69
C GLY A 251 0.37 -13.40 30.16
N GLU A 252 -0.73 -13.06 29.50
CA GLU A 252 -0.76 -12.83 28.06
C GLU A 252 -0.27 -11.40 27.76
N TYR A 253 0.75 -11.29 26.91
CA TYR A 253 1.38 -10.00 26.62
C TYR A 253 1.23 -9.62 25.16
N PRO A 254 0.94 -8.34 24.88
CA PRO A 254 1.01 -7.84 23.52
C PRO A 254 2.46 -7.86 23.04
N ILE A 255 2.67 -7.99 21.74
CA ILE A 255 4.01 -8.06 21.17
C ILE A 255 4.89 -6.86 21.53
N GLN A 256 4.30 -5.68 21.69
CA GLN A 256 4.96 -4.44 22.07
C GLN A 256 5.76 -4.61 23.38
N SER A 257 5.40 -5.58 24.22
CA SER A 257 6.12 -5.93 25.45
C SER A 257 7.55 -6.39 25.17
N VAL A 258 7.81 -7.08 24.05
CA VAL A 258 9.17 -7.47 23.66
C VAL A 258 10.05 -6.23 23.45
N PHE A 259 9.52 -5.23 22.72
CA PHE A 259 10.24 -3.97 22.52
C PHE A 259 10.47 -3.25 23.86
N ALA A 260 9.42 -3.10 24.68
CA ALA A 260 9.49 -2.38 25.93
C ALA A 260 10.50 -3.00 26.91
N ILE A 261 10.50 -4.33 27.08
CA ILE A 261 11.42 -5.03 28.00
C ILE A 261 12.88 -4.87 27.56
N ILE A 262 13.15 -4.97 26.27
CA ILE A 262 14.52 -4.83 25.74
C ILE A 262 14.97 -3.36 25.84
N ALA A 263 14.06 -2.42 25.58
CA ALA A 263 14.31 -1.00 25.72
C ALA A 263 14.61 -0.59 27.18
N ALA A 264 13.93 -1.21 28.15
CA ALA A 264 14.16 -0.98 29.59
C ALA A 264 15.59 -1.32 30.02
N ARG A 265 16.29 -2.19 29.29
CA ARG A 265 17.66 -2.62 29.56
C ARG A 265 18.72 -1.77 28.85
N LYS A 266 18.32 -0.74 28.11
CA LYS A 266 19.23 0.06 27.27
C LYS A 266 20.21 0.87 28.13
N PRO A 267 21.53 0.77 27.89
CA PRO A 267 22.51 1.72 28.44
C PRO A 267 22.31 3.12 27.84
N ASP A 268 22.50 4.19 28.63
CA ASP A 268 22.17 5.57 28.23
C ASP A 268 22.85 6.01 26.91
N GLU A 269 24.10 5.61 26.70
CA GLU A 269 24.98 6.04 25.60
C GLU A 269 24.62 5.43 24.22
N ILE A 270 23.76 4.42 24.18
CA ILE A 270 23.48 3.65 22.94
C ILE A 270 22.19 4.13 22.27
N ASN A 271 22.14 4.17 20.94
CA ASN A 271 20.89 4.45 20.23
C ASN A 271 19.84 3.33 20.46
N LEU A 272 18.63 3.71 20.87
CA LEU A 272 17.57 2.78 21.27
C LEU A 272 17.17 1.82 20.16
N LYS A 273 16.97 2.34 18.95
CA LYS A 273 16.61 1.51 17.79
C LYS A 273 17.66 0.44 17.51
N SER A 274 18.95 0.82 17.43
CA SER A 274 20.01 -0.15 17.16
C SER A 274 20.17 -1.16 18.30
N TRP A 275 20.03 -0.70 19.54
CA TRP A 275 20.08 -1.55 20.73
C TRP A 275 18.99 -2.62 20.70
N VAL A 276 17.72 -2.21 20.56
CA VAL A 276 16.60 -3.15 20.58
C VAL A 276 16.69 -4.13 19.41
N GLN A 277 17.12 -3.69 18.22
CA GLN A 277 17.35 -4.59 17.09
C GLN A 277 18.43 -5.65 17.39
N ALA A 278 19.55 -5.23 17.98
CA ALA A 278 20.64 -6.12 18.33
C ALA A 278 20.24 -7.10 19.45
N GLU A 279 19.60 -6.63 20.52
CA GLU A 279 19.24 -7.49 21.65
C GLU A 279 18.01 -8.39 21.36
N SER A 280 17.13 -8.00 20.43
CA SER A 280 15.97 -8.83 20.07
C SER A 280 16.39 -10.15 19.43
N VAL A 281 17.23 -10.10 18.39
CA VAL A 281 17.55 -11.30 17.58
C VAL A 281 19.05 -11.51 17.37
N THR A 282 19.92 -10.62 17.84
CA THR A 282 21.37 -10.54 17.55
C THR A 282 21.72 -10.17 16.10
N PRO A 283 22.89 -9.55 15.85
CA PRO A 283 23.36 -9.29 14.49
C PRO A 283 23.38 -10.58 13.67
N ASN A 284 22.75 -10.57 12.48
CA ASN A 284 22.58 -11.73 11.61
C ASN A 284 21.72 -12.89 12.16
N ALA A 285 20.91 -12.63 13.20
CA ALA A 285 20.01 -13.62 13.79
C ALA A 285 20.72 -14.89 14.32
N SER A 286 21.94 -14.76 14.83
CA SER A 286 22.76 -15.92 15.22
C SER A 286 22.26 -16.62 16.48
N ALA A 287 21.70 -15.90 17.46
CA ALA A 287 21.04 -16.49 18.62
C ALA A 287 19.90 -17.46 18.22
N LEU A 288 19.16 -17.14 17.17
CA LEU A 288 18.07 -18.00 16.69
C LEU A 288 18.58 -19.35 16.16
N SER A 289 19.89 -19.48 15.89
CA SER A 289 20.48 -20.71 15.38
C SER A 289 20.37 -21.88 16.36
N TRP A 290 20.62 -21.65 17.66
CA TRP A 290 20.42 -22.69 18.67
C TRP A 290 18.93 -22.81 19.02
N ILE A 291 18.25 -21.67 19.22
CA ILE A 291 16.85 -21.61 19.65
C ILE A 291 15.93 -22.41 18.70
N PHE A 292 16.02 -22.18 17.38
CA PHE A 292 15.18 -22.86 16.39
C PHE A 292 15.71 -24.23 15.94
N ASN A 293 16.90 -24.64 16.39
CA ASN A 293 17.49 -25.93 16.07
C ASN A 293 17.32 -26.92 17.23
N LYS A 294 17.95 -26.62 18.36
CA LYS A 294 17.97 -27.46 19.56
C LYS A 294 17.07 -26.92 20.68
N GLY A 295 16.89 -25.61 20.76
CA GLY A 295 16.19 -24.95 21.88
C GLY A 295 14.73 -25.37 22.02
N ILE A 296 13.96 -25.40 20.92
CA ILE A 296 12.56 -25.85 20.96
C ILE A 296 12.43 -27.28 21.51
N ALA A 297 13.26 -28.21 21.03
CA ALA A 297 13.29 -29.59 21.51
C ALA A 297 13.69 -29.64 23.00
N TYR A 298 14.73 -28.92 23.40
CA TYR A 298 15.15 -28.85 24.80
C TYR A 298 14.01 -28.37 25.73
N PHE A 299 13.35 -27.24 25.44
CA PHE A 299 12.30 -26.74 26.33
C PHE A 299 11.03 -27.63 26.32
N SER A 300 10.73 -28.29 25.20
CA SER A 300 9.58 -29.19 25.10
C SER A 300 9.80 -30.53 25.81
N GLU A 301 11.00 -31.11 25.70
CA GLU A 301 11.31 -32.46 26.20
C GLU A 301 11.87 -32.47 27.63
N THR A 302 12.65 -31.46 28.03
CA THR A 302 13.28 -31.41 29.36
C THR A 302 12.25 -31.10 30.46
N ASN A 303 12.36 -31.74 31.62
CA ASN A 303 11.46 -31.49 32.75
C ASN A 303 11.67 -30.07 33.33
N LEU A 304 10.65 -29.52 34.02
CA LEU A 304 10.69 -28.14 34.49
C LEU A 304 11.80 -27.88 35.52
N ASP A 305 12.01 -28.80 36.46
CA ASP A 305 13.03 -28.66 37.51
C ASP A 305 14.46 -28.66 36.95
N GLN A 306 14.69 -29.46 35.92
CA GLN A 306 15.95 -29.50 35.20
C GLN A 306 16.17 -28.21 34.41
N ILE A 307 15.14 -27.62 33.79
CA ILE A 307 15.28 -26.32 33.12
C ILE A 307 15.64 -25.21 34.12
N LEU A 308 15.02 -25.21 35.32
CA LEU A 308 15.35 -24.25 36.38
C LEU A 308 16.80 -24.42 36.85
N SER A 309 17.23 -25.66 37.08
CA SER A 309 18.62 -25.99 37.45
C SER A 309 19.61 -25.60 36.36
N ASP A 310 19.33 -25.99 35.11
CA ASP A 310 20.21 -25.78 33.97
C ASP A 310 20.45 -24.30 33.69
N PHE A 311 19.53 -23.39 34.03
CA PHE A 311 19.70 -21.96 33.80
C PHE A 311 19.94 -21.14 35.08
N ASP A 312 20.16 -21.78 36.23
CA ASP A 312 20.30 -21.13 37.55
C ASP A 312 19.12 -20.18 37.87
N ILE A 313 17.90 -20.66 37.65
CA ILE A 313 16.66 -19.88 37.81
C ILE A 313 16.04 -20.15 39.17
N ALA A 314 15.80 -19.08 39.94
CA ALA A 314 15.12 -19.17 41.23
C ALA A 314 13.65 -19.62 41.11
N ASP A 315 13.17 -20.36 42.12
CA ASP A 315 11.86 -21.03 42.10
C ASP A 315 10.66 -20.05 41.98
N ASN A 316 10.84 -18.79 42.39
CA ASN A 316 9.84 -17.74 42.24
C ASN A 316 9.51 -17.42 40.77
N PHE A 317 10.33 -17.85 39.81
CA PHE A 317 10.09 -17.70 38.37
C PHE A 317 9.53 -18.98 37.70
N ARG A 318 9.22 -20.03 38.48
CA ARG A 318 8.71 -21.31 37.97
C ARG A 318 7.51 -21.17 37.03
N SER A 319 6.56 -20.27 37.35
CA SER A 319 5.40 -19.99 36.50
C SER A 319 5.78 -19.41 35.13
N ASN A 320 6.78 -18.54 35.08
CA ASN A 320 7.28 -17.97 33.82
C ASN A 320 7.95 -19.04 32.96
N ILE A 321 8.75 -19.92 33.57
CA ILE A 321 9.41 -21.01 32.83
C ILE A 321 8.41 -22.07 32.36
N ALA A 322 7.34 -22.29 33.12
CA ALA A 322 6.22 -23.12 32.67
C ALA A 322 5.55 -22.55 31.40
N LEU A 323 5.43 -21.23 31.27
CA LEU A 323 4.93 -20.59 30.04
C LEU A 323 5.89 -20.80 28.86
N VAL A 324 7.20 -20.68 29.07
CA VAL A 324 8.21 -20.97 28.02
C VAL A 324 8.11 -22.42 27.55
N LYS A 325 8.01 -23.37 28.49
CA LYS A 325 7.83 -24.79 28.19
C LYS A 325 6.54 -25.04 27.42
N SER A 326 5.43 -24.44 27.83
CA SER A 326 4.14 -24.54 27.15
C SER A 326 4.20 -23.99 25.71
N ALA A 327 4.83 -22.83 25.52
CA ALA A 327 5.03 -22.22 24.22
C ALA A 327 5.89 -23.10 23.28
N ALA A 328 6.95 -23.74 23.79
CA ALA A 328 7.77 -24.68 23.03
C ALA A 328 6.99 -25.95 22.65
N THR A 329 6.24 -26.52 23.61
CA THR A 329 5.47 -27.76 23.43
C THR A 329 4.33 -27.59 22.42
N SER A 330 3.80 -26.38 22.29
CA SER A 330 2.74 -26.06 21.33
C SER A 330 3.22 -26.00 19.87
N ILE A 331 4.53 -25.95 19.63
CA ILE A 331 5.10 -25.91 18.27
C ILE A 331 5.16 -27.35 17.72
N PRO A 332 4.46 -27.66 16.61
CA PRO A 332 4.52 -28.98 15.99
C PRO A 332 5.90 -29.23 15.36
N PRO A 333 6.30 -30.49 15.12
CA PRO A 333 7.55 -30.82 14.42
C PRO A 333 7.47 -30.49 12.92
N ILE A 334 8.59 -30.01 12.32
CA ILE A 334 8.65 -29.55 10.92
C ILE A 334 8.84 -30.66 9.87
N ASN A 335 8.70 -31.94 10.27
CA ASN A 335 9.01 -33.09 9.42
C ASN A 335 8.26 -33.08 8.07
N GLN A 336 7.10 -32.43 8.00
CA GLN A 336 6.25 -32.24 6.81
C GLN A 336 6.94 -31.49 5.65
N LEU A 337 8.01 -30.73 5.91
CA LEU A 337 8.82 -30.06 4.87
C LEU A 337 10.15 -30.79 4.54
N GLY A 338 10.35 -32.00 5.05
CA GLY A 338 11.63 -32.71 4.93
C GLY A 338 12.79 -32.03 5.69
N GLN A 339 12.49 -31.10 6.60
CA GLN A 339 13.48 -30.50 7.50
C GLN A 339 13.41 -31.17 8.87
N LYS A 340 14.55 -31.25 9.56
CA LYS A 340 14.62 -31.79 10.93
C LYS A 340 14.30 -30.74 12.01
N HIS A 341 14.45 -29.46 11.70
CA HIS A 341 14.37 -28.35 12.66
C HIS A 341 14.08 -27.01 11.97
N TYR A 342 13.65 -25.99 12.73
CA TYR A 342 13.27 -24.67 12.22
C TYR A 342 14.47 -23.73 11.90
N GLY A 343 15.71 -24.18 12.05
CA GLY A 343 16.91 -23.37 11.83
C GLY A 343 17.00 -22.65 10.46
N GLY A 344 16.37 -23.21 9.41
CA GLY A 344 16.31 -22.61 8.07
C GLY A 344 15.49 -21.32 7.98
N PHE A 345 14.67 -21.01 8.99
CA PHE A 345 13.80 -19.82 9.03
C PHE A 345 14.42 -18.62 9.74
N ARG A 346 15.58 -18.80 10.40
CA ARG A 346 16.21 -17.78 11.26
C ARG A 346 16.41 -16.42 10.59
N ALA A 347 16.86 -16.41 9.33
CA ALA A 347 17.22 -15.18 8.63
C ALA A 347 15.97 -14.37 8.25
N ASN A 348 14.95 -15.05 7.71
CA ASN A 348 13.66 -14.44 7.38
C ASN A 348 12.96 -13.93 8.64
N PHE A 349 12.94 -14.74 9.71
CA PHE A 349 12.34 -14.35 10.99
C PHE A 349 13.05 -13.14 11.60
N GLY A 350 14.38 -13.20 11.72
CA GLY A 350 15.18 -12.11 12.27
C GLY A 350 15.03 -10.81 11.48
N GLY A 351 15.00 -10.89 10.15
CA GLY A 351 14.76 -9.74 9.27
C GLY A 351 13.40 -9.08 9.51
N LYS A 352 12.34 -9.87 9.72
CA LYS A 352 10.99 -9.36 10.04
C LYS A 352 10.96 -8.67 11.40
N VAL A 353 11.51 -9.28 12.43
CA VAL A 353 11.58 -8.68 13.77
C VAL A 353 12.35 -7.37 13.73
N THR A 354 13.51 -7.36 13.07
CA THR A 354 14.36 -6.17 12.91
C THR A 354 13.62 -5.04 12.17
N SER A 355 12.86 -5.39 11.13
CA SER A 355 12.04 -4.43 10.37
C SER A 355 10.87 -3.91 11.21
N TRP A 356 10.18 -4.77 11.96
CA TRP A 356 9.11 -4.37 12.86
C TRP A 356 9.62 -3.42 13.95
N VAL A 357 10.74 -3.75 14.62
CA VAL A 357 11.38 -2.88 15.63
C VAL A 357 11.69 -1.50 15.04
N ALA A 358 12.26 -1.43 13.84
CA ALA A 358 12.58 -0.16 13.19
C ALA A 358 11.34 0.69 12.94
N ASN A 359 10.29 0.08 12.37
CA ASN A 359 9.05 0.77 12.06
C ASN A 359 8.32 1.18 13.34
N TYR A 360 8.30 0.32 14.35
CA TYR A 360 7.68 0.56 15.64
C TYR A 360 8.36 1.73 16.36
N HIS A 361 9.69 1.75 16.45
CA HIS A 361 10.45 2.87 17.03
C HIS A 361 10.14 4.21 16.35
N THR A 362 10.18 4.26 15.01
CA THR A 362 9.84 5.49 14.26
C THR A 362 8.40 5.94 14.53
N ARG A 363 7.48 5.00 14.74
CA ARG A 363 6.10 5.30 15.10
C ARG A 363 5.99 5.84 16.52
N LEU A 364 6.79 5.35 17.47
CA LEU A 364 6.86 5.93 18.82
C LEU A 364 7.39 7.36 18.79
N GLU A 365 8.48 7.63 18.04
CA GLU A 365 9.03 8.98 17.88
C GLU A 365 8.01 9.97 17.29
N GLU A 366 7.27 9.53 16.26
CA GLU A 366 6.20 10.31 15.64
C GLU A 366 5.09 10.64 16.65
N LEU A 367 4.69 9.66 17.48
CA LEU A 367 3.69 9.85 18.52
C LEU A 367 4.17 10.79 19.62
N THR A 368 5.43 10.65 20.08
CA THR A 368 6.03 11.54 21.09
C THR A 368 5.95 12.99 20.64
N GLN A 369 6.40 13.28 19.41
CA GLN A 369 6.36 14.64 18.86
C GLN A 369 4.94 15.20 18.77
N ILE A 370 3.96 14.36 18.42
CA ILE A 370 2.56 14.80 18.35
C ILE A 370 2.03 15.09 19.76
N LEU A 371 2.23 14.19 20.73
CA LEU A 371 1.74 14.35 22.10
C LEU A 371 2.39 15.53 22.82
N GLU A 372 3.68 15.80 22.59
CA GLU A 372 4.37 17.00 23.09
C GLU A 372 3.79 18.29 22.51
N GLY A 373 3.26 18.25 21.28
CA GLY A 373 2.63 19.38 20.62
C GLY A 373 1.16 19.63 21.02
N ILE A 374 0.53 18.71 21.76
CA ILE A 374 -0.84 18.88 22.25
C ILE A 374 -0.85 19.93 23.36
N HIS A 375 -1.68 20.94 23.18
CA HIS A 375 -1.88 22.02 24.13
C HIS A 375 -3.37 22.25 24.36
N ARG A 376 -3.70 22.95 25.45
CA ARG A 376 -5.08 23.29 25.80
C ARG A 376 -5.75 24.04 24.64
N ILE A 377 -6.95 23.61 24.28
CA ILE A 377 -7.81 24.36 23.36
C ILE A 377 -8.59 25.37 24.19
N GLU A 378 -8.35 26.66 23.93
CA GLU A 378 -9.12 27.74 24.54
C GLU A 378 -10.30 28.09 23.63
N LEU A 379 -11.49 27.74 24.10
CA LEU A 379 -12.73 28.13 23.45
C LEU A 379 -13.11 29.54 23.93
N PRO A 380 -13.60 30.43 23.04
CA PRO A 380 -14.05 31.76 23.43
C PRO A 380 -15.10 31.71 24.55
N ALA A 381 -14.96 32.56 25.56
CA ALA A 381 -15.88 32.60 26.71
C ALA A 381 -17.32 32.92 26.30
N ASP A 382 -17.49 33.72 25.24
CA ASP A 382 -18.78 34.09 24.68
C ASP A 382 -19.60 32.90 24.16
N LEU A 383 -18.97 31.74 23.89
CA LEU A 383 -19.67 30.52 23.49
C LEU A 383 -20.58 29.94 24.58
N VAL A 384 -20.38 30.33 25.85
CA VAL A 384 -21.21 29.91 27.00
C VAL A 384 -22.43 30.83 27.18
N SER A 385 -22.50 31.95 26.46
CA SER A 385 -23.63 32.86 26.54
C SER A 385 -24.89 32.25 25.93
N GLU A 386 -26.06 32.56 26.51
CA GLU A 386 -27.37 32.12 25.99
C GLU A 386 -27.56 32.46 24.48
N PRO A 387 -27.15 33.65 23.97
CA PRO A 387 -27.21 33.93 22.53
C PRO A 387 -26.36 33.01 21.65
N ALA A 388 -25.27 32.46 22.18
CA ALA A 388 -24.35 31.59 21.44
C ALA A 388 -24.84 30.13 21.33
N GLU A 389 -25.87 29.72 22.09
CA GLU A 389 -26.49 28.39 21.98
C GLU A 389 -26.92 28.08 20.54
N ARG A 390 -27.27 29.12 19.76
CA ARG A 390 -27.64 28.98 18.34
C ARG A 390 -26.54 28.39 17.47
N PHE A 391 -25.25 28.55 17.83
CA PHE A 391 -24.13 27.99 17.08
C PHE A 391 -24.01 26.47 17.26
N PHE A 392 -24.51 25.96 18.38
CA PHE A 392 -24.59 24.53 18.67
C PHE A 392 -25.83 23.87 18.06
N LYS A 393 -26.65 24.62 17.29
CA LYS A 393 -27.85 24.08 16.65
C LYS A 393 -27.49 22.96 15.67
N GLY A 394 -28.05 21.78 15.92
CA GLY A 394 -27.76 20.56 15.15
C GLY A 394 -26.51 19.80 15.61
N MET A 395 -25.87 20.26 16.68
CA MET A 395 -24.86 19.52 17.44
C MET A 395 -25.50 18.87 18.66
N ASP A 396 -24.99 17.70 19.04
CA ASP A 396 -25.45 16.94 20.20
C ASP A 396 -24.52 17.15 21.41
N ILE A 397 -24.00 18.37 21.56
CA ILE A 397 -23.06 18.76 22.61
C ILE A 397 -23.30 20.22 22.97
N THR A 398 -23.23 20.53 24.27
CA THR A 398 -23.31 21.91 24.77
C THR A 398 -21.93 22.55 24.80
N ALA A 399 -21.87 23.88 24.97
CA ALA A 399 -20.60 24.58 25.19
C ALA A 399 -19.83 24.04 26.41
N HIS A 400 -20.56 23.67 27.48
CA HIS A 400 -19.98 23.06 28.68
C HIS A 400 -19.38 21.69 28.38
N ASN A 401 -20.15 20.79 27.73
CA ASN A 401 -19.64 19.45 27.41
C ASN A 401 -18.50 19.47 26.38
N LEU A 402 -18.49 20.46 25.47
CA LEU A 402 -17.37 20.65 24.54
C LEU A 402 -16.11 21.11 25.28
N THR A 403 -16.26 21.97 26.29
CA THR A 403 -15.17 22.37 27.19
C THR A 403 -14.68 21.17 28.00
N ASP A 404 -15.58 20.35 28.53
CA ASP A 404 -15.23 19.11 29.22
C ASP A 404 -14.49 18.13 28.32
N LEU A 405 -14.88 18.03 27.04
CA LEU A 405 -14.21 17.18 26.06
C LEU A 405 -12.79 17.68 25.75
N CYS A 406 -12.60 19.01 25.61
CA CYS A 406 -11.28 19.62 25.47
C CYS A 406 -10.40 19.33 26.70
N SER A 407 -10.92 19.50 27.91
CA SER A 407 -10.20 19.18 29.15
C SER A 407 -9.92 17.68 29.28
N HIS A 408 -10.87 16.82 28.91
CA HIS A 408 -10.71 15.37 28.92
C HIS A 408 -9.55 14.94 28.01
N ILE A 409 -9.50 15.45 26.77
CA ILE A 409 -8.41 15.14 25.84
C ILE A 409 -7.07 15.63 26.36
N LEU A 410 -7.02 16.80 27.02
CA LEU A 410 -5.78 17.27 27.64
C LEU A 410 -5.31 16.31 28.75
N THR A 411 -6.20 15.91 29.66
CA THR A 411 -5.89 14.92 30.71
C THR A 411 -5.49 13.56 30.15
N GLN A 412 -6.20 13.09 29.11
CA GLN A 412 -5.87 11.84 28.42
C GLN A 412 -4.55 11.94 27.67
N SER A 413 -4.18 13.12 27.15
CA SER A 413 -2.88 13.32 26.49
C SER A 413 -1.71 13.20 27.48
N GLU A 414 -1.84 13.71 28.71
CA GLU A 414 -0.83 13.52 29.76
C GLU A 414 -0.73 12.06 30.19
N SER A 415 -1.89 11.38 30.33
CA SER A 415 -1.93 9.95 30.59
C SER A 415 -1.27 9.15 29.45
N ALA A 416 -1.53 9.53 28.20
CA ALA A 416 -0.94 8.91 27.02
C ALA A 416 0.57 9.13 26.92
N LYS A 417 1.12 10.24 27.43
CA LYS A 417 2.58 10.42 27.55
C LYS A 417 3.19 9.37 28.49
N ALA A 418 2.55 9.11 29.64
CA ALA A 418 3.00 8.05 30.56
C ALA A 418 2.84 6.64 29.95
N MET A 419 1.75 6.39 29.22
CA MET A 419 1.54 5.15 28.47
C MET A 419 2.59 4.98 27.37
N LEU A 420 2.95 6.07 26.68
CA LEU A 420 3.97 6.06 25.64
C LEU A 420 5.35 5.76 26.22
N GLN A 421 5.67 6.28 27.40
CA GLN A 421 6.89 5.92 28.13
C GLN A 421 6.91 4.43 28.49
N THR A 422 5.77 3.87 28.93
CA THR A 422 5.64 2.42 29.22
C THR A 422 5.98 1.58 28.00
N ILE A 423 5.36 1.85 26.85
CA ILE A 423 5.61 1.06 25.63
C ILE A 423 6.97 1.37 24.97
N SER A 424 7.66 2.42 25.43
CA SER A 424 9.02 2.78 25.02
C SER A 424 10.11 2.22 25.94
N GLY A 425 9.74 1.58 27.05
CA GLY A 425 10.66 0.87 27.94
C GLY A 425 10.65 1.30 29.41
N ASN A 426 9.92 2.34 29.80
CA ASN A 426 9.73 2.70 31.21
C ASN A 426 8.48 2.00 31.78
N ILE A 427 8.58 0.69 31.99
CA ILE A 427 7.42 -0.17 32.28
C ILE A 427 6.89 0.10 33.70
N VAL A 428 5.89 0.97 33.80
CA VAL A 428 5.20 1.30 35.07
C VAL A 428 3.77 0.75 35.15
N MET A 429 3.22 0.29 34.03
CA MET A 429 1.88 -0.29 33.90
C MET A 429 1.86 -1.42 32.84
N PRO A 430 0.79 -2.22 32.75
CA PRO A 430 0.64 -3.21 31.69
C PRO A 430 0.73 -2.60 30.29
N VAL A 431 1.50 -3.25 29.40
CA VAL A 431 1.80 -2.74 28.05
C VAL A 431 0.54 -2.72 27.17
N ASP A 432 -0.39 -3.66 27.37
CA ASP A 432 -1.67 -3.73 26.65
C ASP A 432 -2.60 -2.59 27.03
N GLU A 433 -2.69 -2.27 28.31
CA GLU A 433 -3.42 -1.10 28.81
C GLU A 433 -2.88 0.18 28.19
N ALA A 434 -1.55 0.34 28.19
CA ALA A 434 -0.89 1.49 27.57
C ALA A 434 -1.15 1.58 26.05
N CYS A 435 -1.09 0.46 25.33
CA CYS A 435 -1.40 0.42 23.90
C CYS A 435 -2.86 0.83 23.62
N ASN A 436 -3.80 0.31 24.40
CA ASN A 436 -5.23 0.60 24.25
C ASN A 436 -5.55 2.05 24.59
N GLY A 437 -4.89 2.64 25.58
CA GLY A 437 -5.06 4.04 25.95
C GLY A 437 -4.66 5.01 24.82
N ILE A 438 -3.56 4.73 24.09
CA ILE A 438 -3.16 5.55 22.93
C ILE A 438 -4.21 5.48 21.79
N VAL A 439 -4.77 4.29 21.55
CA VAL A 439 -5.83 4.11 20.53
C VAL A 439 -7.08 4.90 20.91
N ARG A 440 -7.50 4.83 22.18
CA ARG A 440 -8.65 5.60 22.69
C ARG A 440 -8.45 7.11 22.52
N LEU A 441 -7.29 7.64 22.92
CA LEU A 441 -6.97 9.05 22.73
C LEU A 441 -7.05 9.47 21.25
N SER A 442 -6.60 8.63 20.33
CA SER A 442 -6.70 8.92 18.90
C SER A 442 -8.16 9.12 18.45
N ASN A 443 -9.05 8.25 18.90
CA ASN A 443 -10.47 8.32 18.56
C ASN A 443 -11.15 9.54 19.19
N ASP A 444 -10.73 9.92 20.40
CA ASP A 444 -11.21 11.12 21.08
C ASP A 444 -10.78 12.39 20.36
N ILE A 445 -9.52 12.47 19.92
CA ILE A 445 -9.00 13.57 19.09
C ILE A 445 -9.80 13.72 17.80
N ASP A 446 -10.07 12.62 17.09
CA ASP A 446 -10.87 12.64 15.87
C ASP A 446 -12.31 13.10 16.14
N THR A 447 -12.89 12.67 17.26
CA THR A 447 -14.23 13.10 17.69
C THR A 447 -14.27 14.60 17.95
N LEU A 448 -13.30 15.14 18.71
CA LEU A 448 -13.20 16.57 18.99
C LEU A 448 -12.97 17.39 17.71
N HIS A 449 -12.10 16.92 16.81
CA HIS A 449 -11.91 17.54 15.50
C HIS A 449 -13.22 17.69 14.73
N GLY A 450 -14.02 16.62 14.70
CA GLY A 450 -15.34 16.63 14.09
C GLY A 450 -16.27 17.68 14.69
N GLN A 451 -16.36 17.74 16.03
CA GLN A 451 -17.22 18.71 16.72
C GLN A 451 -16.79 20.17 16.47
N LEU A 452 -15.49 20.46 16.61
CA LEU A 452 -14.97 21.81 16.40
C LEU A 452 -15.12 22.28 14.94
N SER A 453 -14.94 21.36 13.98
CA SER A 453 -15.16 21.66 12.56
C SER A 453 -16.61 22.05 12.27
N ILE A 454 -17.57 21.34 12.87
CA ILE A 454 -19.00 21.65 12.74
C ILE A 454 -19.32 23.00 13.38
N LEU A 455 -18.83 23.24 14.61
CA LEU A 455 -19.05 24.51 15.32
C LEU A 455 -18.49 25.69 14.53
N LYS A 456 -17.25 25.60 14.03
CA LYS A 456 -16.62 26.64 13.20
C LYS A 456 -17.47 26.93 11.96
N THR A 457 -17.93 25.88 11.27
CA THR A 457 -18.80 26.01 10.09
C THR A 457 -20.12 26.71 10.43
N ASN A 458 -20.73 26.40 11.58
CA ASN A 458 -21.96 27.04 12.02
C ASN A 458 -21.76 28.52 12.34
N ILE A 459 -20.67 28.88 13.03
CA ILE A 459 -20.33 30.28 13.35
C ILE A 459 -20.08 31.08 12.06
N GLU A 460 -19.33 30.52 11.10
CA GLU A 460 -19.11 31.15 9.80
C GLU A 460 -20.42 31.36 9.04
N ARG A 461 -21.32 30.37 9.06
CA ARG A 461 -22.64 30.50 8.43
C ARG A 461 -23.49 31.60 9.08
N GLU A 462 -23.54 31.68 10.41
CA GLU A 462 -24.30 32.72 11.11
C GLU A 462 -23.66 34.11 10.88
N LYS A 463 -22.33 34.18 10.71
CA LYS A 463 -21.63 35.41 10.33
C LYS A 463 -22.05 35.89 8.94
N ASP A 464 -22.14 35.00 7.97
CA ASP A 464 -22.63 35.32 6.62
C ASP A 464 -24.09 35.83 6.66
N ILE A 465 -24.93 35.22 7.51
CA ILE A 465 -26.32 35.67 7.73
C ILE A 465 -26.35 37.07 8.36
N ALA A 466 -25.51 37.32 9.37
CA ALA A 466 -25.41 38.62 10.02
C ALA A 466 -25.00 39.72 9.03
N LEU A 467 -24.02 39.43 8.16
CA LEU A 467 -23.59 40.34 7.09
C LEU A 467 -24.70 40.59 6.06
N ALA A 468 -25.41 39.55 5.63
CA ALA A 468 -26.51 39.68 4.67
C ALA A 468 -27.68 40.50 5.23
N ASN A 469 -27.95 40.40 6.53
CA ASN A 469 -29.06 41.06 7.21
C ASN A 469 -28.68 42.37 7.91
N SER A 470 -27.40 42.79 7.85
CA SER A 470 -26.87 43.95 8.58
C SER A 470 -27.10 43.91 10.11
N ASP A 471 -27.06 42.71 10.70
CA ASP A 471 -27.20 42.51 12.15
C ASP A 471 -25.85 42.71 12.85
N SER A 472 -25.63 43.92 13.39
CA SER A 472 -24.39 44.28 14.08
C SER A 472 -24.16 43.50 15.37
N SER A 473 -25.22 43.10 16.07
CA SER A 473 -25.14 42.36 17.33
C SER A 473 -24.69 40.91 17.10
N LEU A 474 -25.26 40.25 16.10
CA LEU A 474 -24.87 38.89 15.71
C LEU A 474 -23.49 38.86 15.05
N LEU A 475 -23.14 39.90 14.29
CA LEU A 475 -21.80 40.03 13.72
C LEU A 475 -20.73 40.19 14.81
N ALA A 476 -21.02 40.98 15.85
CA ALA A 476 -20.14 41.10 17.01
C ALA A 476 -20.00 39.77 17.75
N LEU A 477 -21.12 39.07 18.01
CA LEU A 477 -21.14 37.76 18.67
C LEU A 477 -20.37 36.69 17.88
N THR A 478 -20.58 36.57 16.57
CA THR A 478 -19.88 35.60 15.71
C THR A 478 -18.39 35.90 15.59
N THR A 479 -18.00 37.17 15.65
CA THR A 479 -16.60 37.58 15.68
C THR A 479 -15.96 37.26 17.04
N ALA A 480 -16.67 37.48 18.14
CA ALA A 480 -16.22 37.13 19.49
C ALA A 480 -16.10 35.62 19.70
N CYS A 481 -16.99 34.83 19.09
CA CYS A 481 -16.99 33.37 19.16
C CYS A 481 -16.06 32.69 18.14
N ALA A 482 -15.35 33.44 17.29
CA ALA A 482 -14.47 32.86 16.28
C ALA A 482 -13.23 32.22 16.91
N PHE A 483 -12.83 31.06 16.39
CA PHE A 483 -11.63 30.35 16.84
C PHE A 483 -10.96 29.58 15.69
N GLU A 484 -9.70 29.19 15.92
CA GLU A 484 -8.94 28.36 14.98
C GLU A 484 -8.80 26.93 15.48
N ILE A 485 -8.86 25.98 14.55
CA ILE A 485 -8.68 24.55 14.88
C ILE A 485 -7.17 24.26 14.89
N PRO A 486 -6.61 23.76 16.01
CA PRO A 486 -5.18 23.49 16.08
C PRO A 486 -4.75 22.44 15.06
N LYS A 487 -3.57 22.63 14.45
CA LYS A 487 -3.03 21.70 13.44
C LYS A 487 -2.74 20.30 13.99
N TRP A 488 -2.55 20.16 15.31
CA TRP A 488 -2.29 18.88 15.96
C TRP A 488 -3.55 18.01 16.09
N LEU A 489 -4.75 18.60 15.93
CA LEU A 489 -6.02 17.92 16.10
C LEU A 489 -6.35 17.04 14.88
N ARG A 490 -5.58 15.95 14.74
CA ARG A 490 -5.67 14.95 13.67
C ARG A 490 -5.50 13.56 14.28
N ALA A 491 -6.12 12.55 13.66
CA ALA A 491 -5.96 11.14 14.04
C ALA A 491 -4.50 10.81 14.36
N LEU A 492 -4.27 10.17 15.51
CA LEU A 492 -2.93 9.74 15.87
C LEU A 492 -2.48 8.59 14.95
N PRO A 493 -1.18 8.55 14.60
CA PRO A 493 -0.62 7.45 13.86
C PRO A 493 -0.82 6.11 14.59
N LYS A 494 -1.41 5.10 13.93
CA LYS A 494 -1.63 3.77 14.53
C LYS A 494 -0.31 3.10 14.94
N LEU A 495 -0.30 2.44 16.10
CA LEU A 495 0.83 1.61 16.54
C LEU A 495 1.04 0.43 15.59
N ASN A 496 2.30 0.15 15.26
CA ASN A 496 2.64 -0.96 14.37
C ASN A 496 2.47 -2.29 15.11
N GLN A 497 1.56 -3.13 14.62
CA GLN A 497 1.41 -4.50 15.07
C GLN A 497 2.25 -5.44 14.21
N PHE A 498 2.66 -6.56 14.79
CA PHE A 498 3.17 -7.70 14.04
C PHE A 498 1.99 -8.61 13.78
N SER A 499 1.74 -8.90 12.52
CA SER A 499 0.56 -9.63 12.09
C SER A 499 0.96 -10.77 11.16
N GLY A 500 0.23 -11.87 11.26
CA GLY A 500 0.40 -13.05 10.44
C GLY A 500 -0.35 -14.25 11.06
N GLY A 501 -0.35 -15.36 10.35
CA GLY A 501 -1.16 -16.55 10.69
C GLY A 501 -2.36 -16.72 9.76
N ASN A 502 -2.73 -17.98 9.55
CA ASN A 502 -3.87 -18.43 8.80
C ASN A 502 -5.07 -18.44 9.76
N PRO A 503 -6.07 -17.57 9.56
CA PRO A 503 -7.22 -17.52 10.45
C PRO A 503 -7.98 -18.86 10.39
N ASP A 504 -8.38 -19.34 11.56
CA ASP A 504 -9.36 -20.43 11.63
C ASP A 504 -10.72 -19.85 11.22
N VAL A 505 -11.08 -20.10 9.97
CA VAL A 505 -12.32 -19.63 9.34
C VAL A 505 -13.54 -20.05 10.14
N ALA A 506 -13.58 -21.30 10.61
CA ALA A 506 -14.73 -21.83 11.32
C ALA A 506 -14.89 -21.13 12.67
N LYS A 507 -13.79 -21.00 13.43
CA LYS A 507 -13.79 -20.31 14.72
C LYS A 507 -14.09 -18.81 14.58
N GLU A 508 -13.52 -18.14 13.58
CA GLU A 508 -13.73 -16.71 13.34
C GLU A 508 -15.20 -16.42 12.94
N LEU A 509 -15.76 -17.23 12.04
CA LEU A 509 -17.17 -17.12 11.65
C LEU A 509 -18.10 -17.42 12.83
N ALA A 510 -17.84 -18.48 13.61
CA ALA A 510 -18.63 -18.82 14.79
C ALA A 510 -18.64 -17.67 15.81
N THR A 511 -17.48 -17.06 16.07
CA THR A 511 -17.35 -15.90 16.96
C THR A 511 -18.17 -14.72 16.44
N LYS A 512 -18.02 -14.36 15.16
CA LYS A 512 -18.77 -13.25 14.55
C LYS A 512 -20.28 -13.51 14.53
N VAL A 513 -20.71 -14.75 14.27
CA VAL A 513 -22.13 -15.15 14.31
C VAL A 513 -22.68 -15.01 15.74
N SER A 514 -21.96 -15.50 16.74
CA SER A 514 -22.35 -15.36 18.14
C SER A 514 -22.50 -13.89 18.53
N THR A 515 -21.49 -13.07 18.22
CA THR A 515 -21.53 -11.61 18.47
C THR A 515 -22.69 -10.94 17.75
N PHE A 516 -22.93 -11.29 16.48
CA PHE A 516 -24.04 -10.74 15.71
C PHE A 516 -25.39 -11.07 16.36
N ASN A 517 -25.62 -12.32 16.74
CA ASN A 517 -26.89 -12.76 17.30
C ASN A 517 -27.16 -12.09 18.65
N VAL A 518 -26.14 -11.96 19.52
CA VAL A 518 -26.25 -11.23 20.79
C VAL A 518 -26.57 -9.76 20.55
N LEU A 519 -25.77 -9.06 19.73
CA LEU A 519 -26.00 -7.64 19.43
C LEU A 519 -27.35 -7.38 18.78
N TRP A 520 -27.82 -8.27 17.91
CA TRP A 520 -29.12 -8.17 17.25
C TRP A 520 -30.27 -8.28 18.27
N GLN A 521 -30.17 -9.21 19.21
CA GLN A 521 -31.14 -9.39 20.28
C GLN A 521 -31.12 -8.22 21.28
N ASP A 522 -29.94 -7.81 21.73
CA ASP A 522 -29.75 -6.70 22.66
C ASP A 522 -30.27 -5.39 22.08
N TRP A 523 -30.04 -5.15 20.78
CA TRP A 523 -30.57 -3.96 20.12
C TRP A 523 -32.10 -3.93 20.15
N HIS A 524 -32.75 -5.06 19.90
CA HIS A 524 -34.20 -5.17 19.95
C HIS A 524 -34.74 -4.96 21.37
N GLN A 525 -34.19 -5.67 22.36
CA GLN A 525 -34.61 -5.59 23.76
C GLN A 525 -34.42 -4.19 24.34
N ASN A 526 -33.26 -3.57 24.11
CA ASN A 526 -32.97 -2.24 24.63
C ASN A 526 -33.78 -1.15 23.93
N SER A 527 -34.09 -1.32 22.64
CA SER A 527 -35.02 -0.41 21.95
C SER A 527 -36.43 -0.54 22.54
N GLN A 528 -36.89 -1.75 22.85
CA GLN A 528 -38.19 -1.96 23.50
C GLN A 528 -38.24 -1.32 24.89
N ARG A 529 -37.20 -1.47 25.71
CA ARG A 529 -37.10 -0.80 27.03
C ARG A 529 -37.23 0.72 26.93
N LEU A 530 -36.66 1.33 25.89
CA LEU A 530 -36.79 2.77 25.64
C LEU A 530 -38.21 3.15 25.23
N PHE A 531 -38.88 2.35 24.39
CA PHE A 531 -40.28 2.56 24.03
C PHE A 531 -41.20 2.39 25.24
N ASP A 532 -40.96 1.39 26.08
CA ASP A 532 -41.73 1.15 27.32
C ASP A 532 -41.59 2.33 28.29
N TYR A 533 -40.39 2.89 28.43
CA TYR A 533 -40.15 4.09 29.24
C TYR A 533 -40.84 5.33 28.66
N ALA A 534 -40.75 5.52 27.35
CA ALA A 534 -41.34 6.67 26.66
C ALA A 534 -42.88 6.60 26.55
N GLY A 535 -43.48 5.42 26.73
CA GLY A 535 -44.93 5.24 26.74
C GLY A 535 -45.59 5.49 25.38
N ALA A 536 -46.86 5.92 25.41
CA ALA A 536 -47.68 6.16 24.21
C ALA A 536 -47.18 7.31 23.30
N ASP A 537 -46.21 8.10 23.77
CA ASP A 537 -45.66 9.27 23.05
C ASP A 537 -44.64 8.90 21.95
N CYS A 538 -44.44 7.61 21.67
CA CYS A 538 -43.55 7.11 20.62
C CYS A 538 -44.21 7.11 19.23
N ASP A 539 -44.37 8.29 18.61
CA ASP A 539 -44.86 8.40 17.23
C ASP A 539 -43.79 8.94 16.26
N ALA A 540 -43.26 8.04 15.43
CA ALA A 540 -42.28 8.38 14.38
C ALA A 540 -42.83 9.36 13.33
N TYR A 541 -44.12 9.31 13.01
CA TYR A 541 -44.73 10.24 12.06
C TYR A 541 -44.79 11.65 12.65
N GLN A 542 -45.29 11.77 13.87
CA GLN A 542 -45.37 13.04 14.57
C GLN A 542 -43.98 13.67 14.73
N ARG A 543 -42.97 12.91 15.14
CA ARG A 543 -41.59 13.44 15.31
C ARG A 543 -40.94 13.88 14.01
N VAL A 544 -41.11 13.11 12.93
CA VAL A 544 -40.60 13.53 11.63
C VAL A 544 -41.37 14.77 11.13
N ALA A 545 -42.67 14.87 11.40
CA ALA A 545 -43.49 16.03 11.05
C ALA A 545 -43.08 17.30 11.80
N GLU A 546 -42.87 17.22 13.11
CA GLU A 546 -42.32 18.30 13.94
C GLU A 546 -40.99 18.80 13.38
N ARG A 547 -40.07 17.88 13.04
CA ARG A 547 -38.77 18.23 12.48
C ARG A 547 -38.86 18.89 11.10
N GLU A 548 -39.73 18.39 10.22
CA GLU A 548 -39.98 19.00 8.91
C GLU A 548 -40.62 20.39 9.05
N ALA A 549 -41.54 20.56 10.00
CA ALA A 549 -42.16 21.85 10.30
C ALA A 549 -41.13 22.86 10.82
N MET A 550 -40.22 22.45 11.71
CA MET A 550 -39.09 23.27 12.15
C MET A 550 -38.19 23.68 10.98
N HIS A 551 -37.84 22.74 10.08
CA HIS A 551 -37.01 23.07 8.93
C HIS A 551 -37.68 24.06 7.96
N LEU A 552 -38.99 23.94 7.75
CA LEU A 552 -39.77 24.90 6.95
C LEU A 552 -39.77 26.29 7.58
N HIS A 553 -39.95 26.37 8.89
CA HIS A 553 -39.94 27.63 9.63
C HIS A 553 -38.59 28.35 9.53
N ILE A 554 -37.47 27.61 9.54
CA ILE A 554 -36.11 28.17 9.37
C ILE A 554 -35.94 28.83 8.00
N ILE A 555 -36.48 28.25 6.93
CA ILE A 555 -36.31 28.77 5.57
C ILE A 555 -37.29 29.92 5.29
N ASN A 556 -38.51 29.84 5.83
CA ASN A 556 -39.50 30.89 5.68
C ASN A 556 -40.35 31.00 6.95
N PRO A 557 -40.05 31.96 7.85
CA PRO A 557 -40.74 32.13 9.12
C PRO A 557 -42.24 32.45 8.97
N LYS A 558 -42.66 32.97 7.81
CA LYS A 558 -44.07 33.31 7.49
C LYS A 558 -44.87 32.13 6.93
N PHE A 559 -44.24 30.97 6.74
CA PHE A 559 -44.87 29.79 6.16
C PHE A 559 -45.54 28.96 7.27
N HIS A 560 -46.82 29.23 7.52
CA HIS A 560 -47.67 28.40 8.38
C HIS A 560 -48.46 27.43 7.51
N GLU A 561 -47.97 26.20 7.34
CA GLU A 561 -48.70 25.17 6.59
C GLU A 561 -48.94 23.91 7.43
N PRO A 562 -50.13 23.27 7.35
CA PRO A 562 -50.39 21.94 7.92
C PRO A 562 -49.61 20.79 7.22
N ARG A 563 -48.60 21.10 6.39
CA ARG A 563 -47.93 20.14 5.48
C ARG A 563 -46.76 19.37 6.10
N GLY A 564 -46.47 19.57 7.39
CA GLY A 564 -45.46 18.79 8.12
C GLY A 564 -45.71 17.28 8.02
N ASP A 565 -46.95 16.85 8.25
CA ASP A 565 -47.34 15.44 8.24
C ASP A 565 -47.19 14.80 6.87
N ARG A 566 -47.66 15.49 5.83
CA ARG A 566 -47.53 15.02 4.45
C ARG A 566 -46.06 14.87 4.06
N ARG A 567 -45.20 15.84 4.42
CA ARG A 567 -43.75 15.75 4.18
C ARG A 567 -43.11 14.63 4.98
N ALA A 568 -43.55 14.40 6.21
CA ALA A 568 -43.08 13.30 7.06
C ALA A 568 -43.40 11.93 6.46
N ARG A 569 -44.65 11.72 6.02
CA ARG A 569 -45.08 10.50 5.31
C ARG A 569 -44.23 10.27 4.05
N ARG A 570 -43.95 11.31 3.27
CA ARG A 570 -43.06 11.24 2.10
C ARG A 570 -41.62 10.93 2.47
N ASN A 571 -41.10 11.48 3.57
CA ASN A 571 -39.75 11.22 4.06
C ASN A 571 -39.59 9.75 4.49
N ILE A 572 -40.55 9.24 5.28
CA ILE A 572 -40.59 7.83 5.71
C ILE A 572 -40.68 6.91 4.49
N LEU A 573 -41.65 7.14 3.59
CA LEU A 573 -41.77 6.38 2.35
C LEU A 573 -40.47 6.42 1.53
N ASN A 574 -39.80 7.57 1.47
CA ASN A 574 -38.53 7.69 0.76
C ASN A 574 -37.40 6.88 1.39
N ARG A 575 -37.31 6.84 2.73
CA ARG A 575 -36.32 6.02 3.46
C ARG A 575 -36.57 4.53 3.28
N ILE A 576 -37.84 4.13 3.28
CA ILE A 576 -38.25 2.76 2.96
C ILE A 576 -37.85 2.43 1.51
N GLY A 577 -38.22 3.26 0.54
CA GLY A 577 -37.87 3.06 -0.86
C GLY A 577 -36.36 3.01 -1.12
N ARG A 578 -35.55 3.81 -0.41
CA ARG A 578 -34.08 3.69 -0.45
C ARG A 578 -33.57 2.34 0.05
N SER A 579 -34.22 1.78 1.06
CA SER A 579 -33.89 0.44 1.58
C SER A 579 -34.26 -0.63 0.54
N ILE A 580 -35.43 -0.50 -0.10
CA ILE A 580 -35.88 -1.36 -1.20
C ILE A 580 -34.93 -1.29 -2.41
N GLN A 581 -34.43 -0.10 -2.77
CA GLN A 581 -33.47 0.09 -3.87
C GLN A 581 -32.17 -0.73 -3.68
N ASN A 582 -31.82 -1.04 -2.43
CA ASN A 582 -30.65 -1.86 -2.08
C ASN A 582 -30.96 -3.36 -1.99
N CYS A 583 -32.23 -3.77 -2.09
CA CYS A 583 -32.68 -5.16 -2.09
C CYS A 583 -32.48 -5.84 -3.46
N SER A 584 -32.75 -7.14 -3.54
CA SER A 584 -32.48 -7.96 -4.73
C SER A 584 -33.50 -7.62 -5.80
N GLU A 585 -33.23 -7.97 -7.06
CA GLU A 585 -34.24 -7.76 -8.09
C GLU A 585 -35.52 -8.55 -7.76
N LYS A 586 -35.40 -9.79 -7.26
CA LYS A 586 -36.54 -10.60 -6.78
C LYS A 586 -37.36 -9.84 -5.73
N THR A 587 -36.71 -9.39 -4.65
CA THR A 587 -37.38 -8.65 -3.57
C THR A 587 -37.94 -7.31 -4.04
N LYS A 588 -37.22 -6.55 -4.88
CA LYS A 588 -37.74 -5.30 -5.45
C LYS A 588 -39.01 -5.53 -6.23
N HIS A 589 -39.10 -6.58 -7.04
CA HIS A 589 -40.32 -6.90 -7.79
C HIS A 589 -41.48 -7.21 -6.84
N ALA A 590 -41.26 -8.06 -5.83
CA ALA A 590 -42.27 -8.38 -4.82
C ALA A 590 -42.76 -7.12 -4.07
N LEU A 591 -41.84 -6.28 -3.59
CA LEU A 591 -42.16 -5.05 -2.88
C LEU A 591 -42.81 -4.00 -3.76
N VAL A 592 -42.45 -3.94 -5.04
CA VAL A 592 -43.13 -3.07 -6.03
C VAL A 592 -44.55 -3.55 -6.30
N VAL A 593 -44.81 -4.86 -6.34
CA VAL A 593 -46.18 -5.39 -6.46
C VAL A 593 -47.01 -5.01 -5.22
N ALA A 594 -46.46 -5.20 -4.02
CA ALA A 594 -47.11 -4.78 -2.79
C ALA A 594 -47.39 -3.26 -2.75
N LEU A 595 -46.43 -2.44 -3.16
CA LEU A 595 -46.60 -0.97 -3.25
C LEU A 595 -47.61 -0.55 -4.34
N LYS A 596 -47.72 -1.29 -5.44
CA LYS A 596 -48.75 -1.03 -6.47
C LYS A 596 -50.15 -1.29 -5.95
N ALA A 597 -50.34 -2.29 -5.08
CA ALA A 597 -51.64 -2.58 -4.49
C ALA A 597 -52.18 -1.43 -3.61
N ILE A 598 -51.28 -0.63 -3.03
CA ILE A 598 -51.64 0.59 -2.26
C ILE A 598 -52.02 1.77 -3.18
N ASP A 599 -51.62 1.74 -4.45
CA ASP A 599 -51.94 2.78 -5.44
C ASP A 599 -51.50 4.21 -5.04
N VAL A 600 -50.35 4.35 -4.37
CA VAL A 600 -49.87 5.65 -3.86
C VAL A 600 -49.31 6.61 -4.93
N PHE A 601 -48.88 6.11 -6.09
CA PHE A 601 -48.33 6.94 -7.17
C PHE A 601 -49.43 7.34 -8.15
N GLU A 602 -49.47 8.62 -8.56
CA GLU A 602 -50.40 9.07 -9.62
C GLU A 602 -50.15 8.38 -10.96
N ASN A 603 -48.88 8.06 -11.24
CA ASN A 603 -48.48 7.27 -12.40
C ASN A 603 -47.65 6.05 -11.94
N PRO A 604 -48.17 4.82 -12.09
CA PRO A 604 -47.49 3.59 -11.67
C PRO A 604 -46.11 3.37 -12.31
N SER A 605 -45.85 3.94 -13.50
CA SER A 605 -44.53 3.83 -14.16
C SER A 605 -43.42 4.58 -13.40
N LEU A 606 -43.79 5.56 -12.57
CA LEU A 606 -42.85 6.32 -11.74
C LEU A 606 -42.29 5.47 -10.59
N LEU A 607 -43.08 4.55 -10.04
CA LEU A 607 -42.61 3.61 -9.00
C LEU A 607 -41.48 2.73 -9.54
N ASN A 608 -41.65 2.16 -10.74
CA ASN A 608 -40.59 1.37 -11.39
C ASN A 608 -39.35 2.23 -11.66
N THR A 609 -39.55 3.47 -12.12
CA THR A 609 -38.45 4.41 -12.38
C THR A 609 -37.69 4.76 -11.09
N TRP A 610 -38.42 4.90 -9.99
CA TRP A 610 -37.84 5.21 -8.70
C TRP A 610 -37.08 4.03 -8.10
N ILE A 611 -37.63 2.81 -8.13
CA ILE A 611 -37.02 1.64 -7.48
C ILE A 611 -35.94 0.99 -8.34
N PHE A 612 -36.21 0.72 -9.63
CA PHE A 612 -35.29 -0.03 -10.50
C PHE A 612 -34.25 0.89 -11.15
N ASN A 613 -34.67 2.05 -11.65
CA ASN A 613 -33.76 2.97 -12.33
C ASN A 613 -33.05 3.94 -11.37
N GLN A 614 -33.45 3.96 -10.08
CA GLN A 614 -32.94 4.89 -9.06
C GLN A 614 -33.02 6.36 -9.51
N LYS A 615 -34.06 6.69 -10.29
CA LYS A 615 -34.27 8.03 -10.84
C LYS A 615 -35.43 8.73 -10.13
N GLY A 616 -35.31 10.06 -10.04
CA GLY A 616 -36.27 10.91 -9.35
C GLY A 616 -36.34 10.65 -7.85
N ARG A 617 -37.38 11.18 -7.20
CA ARG A 617 -37.50 11.20 -5.75
C ARG A 617 -38.95 11.37 -5.32
N VAL A 618 -39.35 10.71 -4.25
CA VAL A 618 -40.66 10.93 -3.63
C VAL A 618 -40.61 11.98 -2.51
N TYR A 619 -39.42 12.29 -2.01
CA TYR A 619 -39.21 13.35 -1.02
C TYR A 619 -38.00 14.23 -1.41
N ALA A 620 -38.11 15.53 -1.15
CA ALA A 620 -37.03 16.50 -1.29
C ALA A 620 -36.93 17.28 0.01
N SER A 621 -35.70 17.39 0.55
CA SER A 621 -35.43 18.25 1.69
C SER A 621 -35.73 19.70 1.33
N VAL A 622 -36.16 20.49 2.32
CA VAL A 622 -36.40 21.93 2.13
C VAL A 622 -35.12 22.70 1.76
N PHE A 623 -33.95 22.15 2.11
CA PHE A 623 -32.64 22.73 1.78
C PHE A 623 -32.10 22.30 0.40
N ASP A 624 -32.86 21.48 -0.34
CA ASP A 624 -32.42 20.93 -1.60
C ASP A 624 -32.58 21.93 -2.76
N LYS A 625 -31.46 22.36 -3.36
CA LYS A 625 -31.43 23.33 -4.48
C LYS A 625 -31.64 22.70 -5.86
N SER A 626 -31.94 21.40 -5.94
CA SER A 626 -32.15 20.70 -7.21
C SER A 626 -33.39 21.21 -7.94
N ARG A 627 -33.25 21.46 -9.25
CA ARG A 627 -34.34 21.90 -10.15
C ARG A 627 -35.38 20.80 -10.42
N HIS A 628 -35.14 19.55 -10.03
CA HIS A 628 -36.06 18.44 -10.30
C HIS A 628 -37.10 18.28 -9.19
N GLY A 629 -38.39 18.33 -9.53
CA GLY A 629 -39.48 18.14 -8.57
C GLY A 629 -39.56 16.73 -7.99
N THR A 630 -40.31 16.57 -6.89
CA THR A 630 -40.67 15.24 -6.37
C THR A 630 -41.79 14.62 -7.20
N TYR A 631 -41.85 13.29 -7.27
CA TYR A 631 -42.92 12.59 -7.97
C TYR A 631 -44.31 12.90 -7.38
N PRO A 632 -45.33 13.03 -8.23
CA PRO A 632 -46.70 13.21 -7.76
C PRO A 632 -47.24 11.92 -7.09
N LEU A 633 -47.89 12.07 -5.93
CA LEU A 633 -48.41 10.98 -5.10
C LEU A 633 -49.86 11.30 -4.70
N LYS A 634 -50.71 10.27 -4.64
CA LYS A 634 -52.11 10.38 -4.21
C LYS A 634 -52.19 10.55 -2.69
N ASP A 635 -52.86 11.61 -2.24
CA ASP A 635 -52.88 11.97 -0.81
C ASP A 635 -53.65 10.96 0.06
N GLY A 636 -54.75 10.39 -0.45
CA GLY A 636 -55.53 9.36 0.28
C GLY A 636 -54.67 8.17 0.72
N PRO A 637 -54.07 7.40 -0.21
CA PRO A 637 -53.19 6.28 0.14
C PRO A 637 -51.94 6.69 0.91
N LEU A 638 -51.36 7.86 0.60
CA LEU A 638 -50.17 8.37 1.29
C LEU A 638 -50.41 8.60 2.79
N MET A 639 -51.56 9.18 3.12
CA MET A 639 -51.93 9.55 4.49
C MET A 639 -52.61 8.40 5.24
N GLY A 640 -53.39 7.56 4.54
CA GLY A 640 -54.14 6.44 5.13
C GLY A 640 -53.34 5.16 5.39
N THR A 641 -52.10 5.06 4.90
CA THR A 641 -51.24 3.89 5.12
C THR A 641 -50.29 4.12 6.29
N ASP A 642 -50.28 3.19 7.25
CA ASP A 642 -49.16 3.05 8.19
C ASP A 642 -48.00 2.33 7.48
N TRP A 643 -47.04 3.12 7.01
CA TRP A 643 -45.88 2.63 6.29
C TRP A 643 -44.92 1.80 7.16
N LEU A 644 -44.92 1.98 8.48
CA LEU A 644 -44.08 1.19 9.38
C LEU A 644 -44.72 -0.16 9.65
N GLN A 645 -46.04 -0.19 9.88
CA GLN A 645 -46.77 -1.45 9.99
C GLN A 645 -46.75 -2.22 8.68
N TRP A 646 -47.04 -1.54 7.56
CA TRP A 646 -46.95 -2.15 6.22
C TRP A 646 -45.58 -2.77 5.95
N LEU A 647 -44.49 -2.07 6.28
CA LEU A 647 -43.15 -2.62 6.09
C LEU A 647 -42.91 -3.82 7.02
N SER A 648 -43.43 -3.80 8.24
CA SER A 648 -43.36 -4.92 9.18
C SER A 648 -44.06 -6.15 8.61
N ASP A 649 -45.33 -6.02 8.22
CA ASP A 649 -46.16 -7.10 7.68
C ASP A 649 -45.51 -7.72 6.45
N VAL A 650 -45.05 -6.87 5.52
CA VAL A 650 -44.40 -7.32 4.30
C VAL A 650 -43.08 -8.04 4.58
N ILE A 651 -42.31 -7.63 5.58
CA ILE A 651 -41.08 -8.35 5.99
C ILE A 651 -41.43 -9.72 6.57
N ASP A 652 -42.47 -9.80 7.40
CA ASP A 652 -42.87 -11.04 8.08
C ASP A 652 -43.47 -12.06 7.08
N ASP A 653 -44.07 -11.58 6.00
CA ASP A 653 -44.57 -12.40 4.88
C ASP A 653 -43.46 -12.86 3.90
N MET A 654 -42.21 -12.40 4.04
CA MET A 654 -41.13 -12.78 3.10
C MET A 654 -40.66 -14.22 3.33
N GLU A 655 -40.81 -15.08 2.32
CA GLU A 655 -40.17 -16.39 2.31
C GLU A 655 -38.66 -16.29 2.10
N ILE A 656 -37.90 -16.74 3.09
CA ILE A 656 -36.43 -16.78 3.06
C ILE A 656 -35.98 -18.11 2.44
N GLN A 657 -35.64 -18.09 1.16
CA GLN A 657 -35.19 -19.28 0.42
C GLN A 657 -33.71 -19.21 0.01
N SER A 658 -33.10 -18.02 0.05
CA SER A 658 -31.73 -17.80 -0.39
C SER A 658 -30.99 -16.78 0.49
N GLN A 659 -29.66 -16.77 0.40
CA GLN A 659 -28.82 -15.79 1.09
C GLN A 659 -29.10 -14.34 0.66
N ASP A 660 -29.51 -14.12 -0.60
CA ASP A 660 -29.93 -12.79 -1.06
C ASP A 660 -31.21 -12.33 -0.35
N ASP A 661 -32.14 -13.27 -0.07
CA ASP A 661 -33.36 -12.98 0.69
C ASP A 661 -33.03 -12.62 2.16
N ILE A 662 -32.07 -13.32 2.79
CA ILE A 662 -31.60 -13.01 4.16
C ILE A 662 -31.02 -11.59 4.22
N GLU A 663 -30.16 -11.23 3.26
CA GLU A 663 -29.57 -9.89 3.20
C GLU A 663 -30.61 -8.79 3.03
N ASP A 664 -31.63 -9.05 2.21
CA ASP A 664 -32.73 -8.12 1.97
C ASP A 664 -33.59 -7.96 3.23
N VAL A 665 -33.99 -9.06 3.88
CA VAL A 665 -34.75 -9.05 5.14
C VAL A 665 -34.00 -8.30 6.23
N LEU A 666 -32.71 -8.56 6.43
CA LEU A 666 -31.90 -7.84 7.41
C LEU A 666 -31.79 -6.34 7.08
N THR A 667 -31.66 -5.99 5.80
CA THR A 667 -31.63 -4.59 5.36
C THR A 667 -32.93 -3.86 5.69
N LEU A 668 -34.07 -4.51 5.41
CA LEU A 668 -35.40 -3.97 5.67
C LEU A 668 -35.71 -3.90 7.17
N LYS A 669 -35.41 -4.95 7.96
CA LYS A 669 -35.58 -4.96 9.42
C LYS A 669 -34.78 -3.86 10.10
N LYS A 670 -33.53 -3.62 9.67
CA LYS A 670 -32.72 -2.50 10.17
C LYS A 670 -33.32 -1.15 9.85
N ALA A 671 -33.83 -0.97 8.64
CA ALA A 671 -34.50 0.27 8.24
C ALA A 671 -35.76 0.50 9.07
N LEU A 672 -36.57 -0.54 9.27
CA LEU A 672 -37.75 -0.51 10.13
C LEU A 672 -37.39 -0.13 11.58
N HIS A 673 -36.37 -0.78 12.15
CA HIS A 673 -35.89 -0.46 13.50
C HIS A 673 -35.41 0.99 13.62
N ALA A 674 -34.57 1.47 12.68
CA ALA A 674 -34.10 2.85 12.70
C ALA A 674 -35.24 3.87 12.55
N LEU A 675 -36.27 3.55 11.77
CA LEU A 675 -37.47 4.39 11.63
C LEU A 675 -38.30 4.41 12.92
N ARG A 676 -38.53 3.26 13.56
CA ARG A 676 -39.23 3.19 14.86
C ARG A 676 -38.48 3.98 15.94
N CYS A 677 -37.17 3.80 16.07
CA CYS A 677 -36.35 4.52 17.04
C CYS A 677 -36.27 6.04 16.77
N SER A 678 -36.57 6.49 15.55
CA SER A 678 -36.66 7.93 15.26
C SER A 678 -37.92 8.60 15.83
N GLY A 679 -38.89 7.80 16.31
CA GLY A 679 -40.08 8.27 17.00
C GLY A 679 -39.94 8.45 18.50
N LEU A 680 -38.76 8.18 19.08
CA LEU A 680 -38.51 8.43 20.50
C LEU A 680 -38.77 9.91 20.85
N PRO A 681 -39.48 10.19 21.96
CA PRO A 681 -39.79 11.56 22.33
C PRO A 681 -38.54 12.37 22.70
N ALA A 682 -38.56 13.67 22.36
CA ALA A 682 -37.54 14.66 22.71
C ALA A 682 -37.66 15.10 24.18
N ILE A 683 -37.61 14.11 25.06
CA ILE A 683 -37.51 14.27 26.52
C ILE A 683 -36.09 13.89 26.96
N ASP A 684 -35.78 14.20 28.21
CA ASP A 684 -34.55 13.72 28.83
C ASP A 684 -34.76 12.30 29.37
N TYR A 685 -33.79 11.43 29.08
CA TYR A 685 -33.78 10.03 29.50
C TYR A 685 -32.85 9.86 30.70
N PRO A 686 -33.26 9.17 31.76
CA PRO A 686 -32.41 8.91 32.93
C PRO A 686 -31.16 8.14 32.52
N THR A 687 -30.00 8.57 33.01
CA THR A 687 -28.73 7.87 32.75
C THR A 687 -28.79 6.42 33.24
N GLU A 688 -29.47 6.14 34.35
CA GLU A 688 -29.66 4.79 34.90
C GLU A 688 -30.34 3.83 33.91
N LEU A 689 -31.21 4.33 33.04
CA LEU A 689 -31.86 3.53 31.99
C LEU A 689 -30.86 3.12 30.90
N LEU A 690 -29.88 3.98 30.62
CA LEU A 690 -28.94 3.85 29.50
C LEU A 690 -27.64 3.14 29.90
N THR A 691 -27.21 3.26 31.16
CA THR A 691 -25.97 2.65 31.66
C THR A 691 -25.89 1.15 31.37
N PRO A 692 -26.93 0.33 31.64
CA PRO A 692 -26.90 -1.10 31.30
C PRO A 692 -26.73 -1.34 29.80
N MET A 693 -27.35 -0.52 28.94
CA MET A 693 -27.24 -0.63 27.48
C MET A 693 -25.81 -0.36 27.01
N VAL A 694 -25.15 0.63 27.61
CA VAL A 694 -23.77 1.01 27.30
C VAL A 694 -22.80 -0.04 27.84
N SER A 695 -23.02 -0.55 29.05
CA SER A 695 -22.21 -1.64 29.63
C SER A 695 -22.29 -2.94 28.83
N GLN A 696 -23.42 -3.23 28.18
CA GLN A 696 -23.52 -4.37 27.24
C GLN A 696 -22.74 -4.09 25.95
N LEU A 697 -22.80 -2.86 25.43
CA LEU A 697 -22.10 -2.47 24.21
C LEU A 697 -20.57 -2.42 24.36
N THR A 698 -20.05 -2.05 25.53
CA THR A 698 -18.59 -1.91 25.76
C THR A 698 -17.81 -3.19 25.51
N ALA A 699 -18.47 -4.36 25.59
CA ALA A 699 -17.87 -5.65 25.24
C ALA A 699 -17.61 -5.81 23.72
N TYR A 700 -18.27 -5.02 22.88
CA TYR A 700 -18.31 -5.21 21.42
C TYR A 700 -17.89 -3.97 20.62
N VAL A 701 -18.08 -2.77 21.17
CA VAL A 701 -17.76 -1.49 20.52
C VAL A 701 -17.21 -0.49 21.52
N GLU A 702 -16.29 0.34 21.03
CA GLU A 702 -15.77 1.47 21.79
C GLU A 702 -16.84 2.57 21.89
N ILE A 703 -17.04 3.06 23.12
CA ILE A 703 -18.03 4.09 23.41
C ILE A 703 -17.39 5.46 23.17
N PRO A 704 -17.95 6.32 22.29
CA PRO A 704 -17.40 7.64 22.03
C PRO A 704 -17.36 8.50 23.30
N ALA A 705 -16.28 9.26 23.52
CA ALA A 705 -16.16 10.14 24.68
C ALA A 705 -17.33 11.12 24.85
N THR A 706 -17.93 11.59 23.74
CA THR A 706 -19.13 12.46 23.80
C THR A 706 -20.33 11.79 24.48
N VAL A 707 -20.50 10.47 24.31
CA VAL A 707 -21.55 9.70 24.99
C VAL A 707 -21.18 9.52 26.45
N SER A 708 -19.94 9.11 26.74
CA SER A 708 -19.45 8.90 28.11
C SER A 708 -19.51 10.17 28.98
N ILE A 709 -19.17 11.34 28.42
CA ILE A 709 -19.27 12.63 29.11
C ILE A 709 -20.73 13.00 29.37
N SER A 710 -21.61 12.80 28.38
CA SER A 710 -23.04 13.12 28.53
C SER A 710 -23.70 12.28 29.63
N LEU A 711 -23.31 11.01 29.76
CA LEU A 711 -23.82 10.09 30.79
C LEU A 711 -23.34 10.41 32.21
N LYS A 712 -22.50 11.44 32.42
CA LYS A 712 -22.22 11.94 33.78
C LYS A 712 -23.37 12.76 34.36
N ASN A 713 -24.25 13.27 33.50
CA ASN A 713 -25.45 13.97 33.93
C ASN A 713 -26.49 12.98 34.46
N ALA A 714 -27.41 13.45 35.31
CA ALA A 714 -28.52 12.62 35.82
C ALA A 714 -29.45 12.13 34.69
N SER A 715 -29.58 12.93 33.64
CA SER A 715 -30.36 12.63 32.44
C SER A 715 -29.66 13.16 31.18
N VAL A 716 -30.02 12.61 30.02
CA VAL A 716 -29.46 12.97 28.72
C VAL A 716 -30.54 13.14 27.65
N PRO A 717 -30.33 14.01 26.64
CA PRO A 717 -31.32 14.22 25.59
C PRO A 717 -31.44 13.02 24.64
N VAL A 718 -32.59 12.91 23.97
CA VAL A 718 -32.89 11.85 22.99
C VAL A 718 -31.82 11.66 21.91
N SER A 719 -31.08 12.70 21.54
CA SER A 719 -30.04 12.58 20.52
C SER A 719 -28.85 11.72 20.98
N ILE A 720 -28.51 11.72 22.27
CA ILE A 720 -27.52 10.82 22.86
C ILE A 720 -28.05 9.38 22.86
N VAL A 721 -29.33 9.18 23.16
CA VAL A 721 -29.98 7.86 23.06
C VAL A 721 -29.91 7.33 21.62
N GLN A 722 -30.20 8.17 20.63
CA GLN A 722 -30.09 7.83 19.22
C GLN A 722 -28.64 7.48 18.82
N LYS A 723 -27.63 8.16 19.37
CA LYS A 723 -26.22 7.78 19.16
C LYS A 723 -25.93 6.38 19.71
N ILE A 724 -26.39 6.05 20.92
CA ILE A 724 -26.23 4.71 21.51
C ILE A 724 -26.87 3.65 20.62
N LEU A 725 -28.09 3.88 20.13
CA LEU A 725 -28.77 2.97 19.20
C LEU A 725 -28.05 2.85 17.85
N ASN A 726 -27.43 3.93 17.38
CA ASN A 726 -26.60 3.91 16.17
C ASN A 726 -25.31 3.08 16.37
N LEU A 727 -24.77 2.96 17.58
CA LEU A 727 -23.63 2.08 17.87
C LEU A 727 -24.01 0.61 17.63
N TYR A 728 -25.19 0.16 18.10
CA TYR A 728 -25.73 -1.17 17.78
C TYR A 728 -25.85 -1.37 16.27
N SER A 729 -26.52 -0.43 15.59
CA SER A 729 -26.72 -0.49 14.13
C SER A 729 -25.38 -0.58 13.37
N SER A 730 -24.37 0.20 13.80
CA SER A 730 -23.03 0.19 13.22
C SER A 730 -22.32 -1.13 13.45
N ALA A 731 -22.32 -1.66 14.68
CA ALA A 731 -21.71 -2.93 15.05
C ALA A 731 -22.30 -4.09 14.23
N VAL A 732 -23.63 -4.17 14.20
CA VAL A 732 -24.39 -5.15 13.41
C VAL A 732 -24.05 -5.01 11.92
N SER A 733 -23.99 -3.78 11.38
CA SER A 733 -23.60 -3.54 9.98
C SER A 733 -22.20 -4.07 9.67
N GLY A 734 -21.25 -3.85 10.58
CA GLY A 734 -19.88 -4.33 10.47
C GLY A 734 -19.77 -5.85 10.41
N LEU A 735 -20.71 -6.56 11.06
CA LEU A 735 -20.76 -8.03 11.08
C LEU A 735 -21.54 -8.62 9.90
N ILE A 736 -22.61 -7.96 9.43
CA ILE A 736 -23.39 -8.44 8.27
C ILE A 736 -22.49 -8.62 7.04
N PHE A 737 -21.60 -7.67 6.76
CA PHE A 737 -20.78 -7.72 5.56
C PHE A 737 -19.89 -8.99 5.46
N PRO A 738 -19.07 -9.36 6.46
CA PRO A 738 -18.32 -10.62 6.42
C PRO A 738 -19.23 -11.86 6.52
N LEU A 739 -20.34 -11.80 7.28
CA LEU A 739 -21.22 -12.94 7.52
C LEU A 739 -22.16 -13.27 6.35
N LEU A 740 -22.40 -12.34 5.43
CA LEU A 740 -23.23 -12.55 4.24
C LEU A 740 -22.42 -12.60 2.93
N ARG A 741 -21.11 -12.82 2.99
CA ARG A 741 -20.34 -13.07 1.76
C ARG A 741 -20.74 -14.42 1.17
N LYS A 742 -20.86 -14.50 -0.16
CA LYS A 742 -21.01 -15.79 -0.86
C LYS A 742 -19.67 -16.49 -1.03
N GLN A 743 -18.61 -15.70 -1.25
CA GLN A 743 -17.25 -16.19 -1.46
C GLN A 743 -16.24 -15.23 -0.85
N PHE A 744 -15.12 -15.77 -0.37
CA PHE A 744 -13.96 -15.00 0.04
C PHE A 744 -12.68 -15.80 -0.21
N ILE A 745 -11.53 -15.13 -0.09
CA ILE A 745 -10.23 -15.76 -0.24
C ILE A 745 -9.36 -15.50 0.97
N ILE A 746 -8.50 -16.47 1.29
CA ILE A 746 -7.44 -16.33 2.26
C ILE A 746 -6.11 -16.45 1.52
N LYS A 747 -5.24 -15.45 1.71
CA LYS A 747 -3.91 -15.44 1.09
C LYS A 747 -2.85 -15.65 2.16
N MET A 748 -2.15 -16.77 2.05
CA MET A 748 -1.00 -17.10 2.88
C MET A 748 0.28 -16.79 2.10
N ARG A 749 1.15 -15.93 2.64
CA ARG A 749 2.44 -15.59 2.02
C ARG A 749 3.60 -16.14 2.85
N PHE A 750 4.20 -17.22 2.37
CA PHE A 750 5.34 -17.88 2.96
C PHE A 750 6.65 -17.18 2.60
N ALA A 751 7.48 -16.93 3.60
CA ALA A 751 8.93 -16.87 3.40
C ALA A 751 9.51 -18.26 3.72
N LEU A 752 9.40 -19.21 2.78
CA LEU A 752 9.88 -20.58 2.95
C LEU A 752 11.37 -20.54 3.37
N GLY A 753 11.69 -21.11 4.53
CA GLY A 753 13.06 -21.24 5.03
C GLY A 753 13.74 -22.42 4.35
N GLY A 754 15.02 -22.25 4.01
CA GLY A 754 15.78 -23.27 3.27
C GLY A 754 15.99 -22.95 1.79
N ASP A 755 16.33 -23.98 1.04
CA ASP A 755 17.00 -23.89 -0.25
C ASP A 755 16.03 -23.72 -1.44
N ASN A 756 15.21 -22.66 -1.41
CA ASN A 756 14.26 -22.35 -2.49
C ASN A 756 14.99 -21.74 -3.68
N ALA A 757 15.04 -22.49 -4.77
CA ALA A 757 15.75 -22.10 -5.97
C ALA A 757 14.85 -21.99 -7.19
N LEU A 758 15.26 -21.11 -8.10
CA LEU A 758 14.77 -21.12 -9.46
C LEU A 758 15.60 -22.09 -10.28
N MET A 759 14.89 -22.86 -11.10
CA MET A 759 15.47 -23.84 -12.00
C MET A 759 15.26 -23.36 -13.43
N TYR A 760 16.36 -23.27 -14.19
CA TYR A 760 16.35 -23.11 -15.63
C TYR A 760 16.19 -24.49 -16.26
N VAL A 761 15.11 -24.71 -17.00
CA VAL A 761 14.81 -25.98 -17.65
C VAL A 761 14.78 -25.77 -19.17
N PRO A 762 15.80 -26.23 -19.92
CA PRO A 762 15.79 -26.14 -21.37
C PRO A 762 14.65 -26.99 -21.95
N LYS A 763 13.98 -26.49 -23.00
CA LYS A 763 12.90 -27.25 -23.64
C LYS A 763 13.46 -28.42 -24.42
N ASP A 764 12.77 -29.55 -24.35
CA ASP A 764 13.05 -30.70 -25.20
C ASP A 764 12.38 -30.57 -26.58
N LYS A 765 12.67 -29.47 -27.28
CA LYS A 765 12.16 -29.22 -28.63
C LYS A 765 13.30 -28.78 -29.54
N GLU A 766 13.29 -29.28 -30.77
CA GLU A 766 14.24 -28.86 -31.79
C GLU A 766 14.25 -27.34 -31.97
N TRP A 767 15.44 -26.77 -31.94
CA TRP A 767 15.69 -25.35 -32.15
C TRP A 767 16.92 -25.16 -33.03
N SER A 768 16.85 -24.20 -33.94
CA SER A 768 17.94 -23.84 -34.83
C SER A 768 18.48 -22.45 -34.52
N PHE A 769 19.80 -22.31 -34.61
CA PHE A 769 20.47 -21.03 -34.44
C PHE A 769 20.12 -20.06 -35.57
N PRO A 770 19.79 -18.80 -35.27
CA PRO A 770 19.73 -17.75 -36.27
C PRO A 770 21.11 -17.53 -36.91
N ALA A 771 21.18 -17.56 -38.25
CA ALA A 771 22.43 -17.40 -39.00
C ALA A 771 23.21 -16.11 -38.67
N GLN A 772 22.52 -15.07 -38.22
CA GLN A 772 23.10 -13.79 -37.84
C GLN A 772 23.98 -13.85 -36.58
N TYR A 773 23.78 -14.83 -35.67
CA TYR A 773 24.58 -14.92 -34.44
C TYR A 773 26.02 -15.35 -34.71
N LEU A 774 26.24 -16.14 -35.74
CA LEU A 774 27.57 -16.59 -36.17
C LEU A 774 28.49 -15.44 -36.56
N LYS A 775 27.90 -14.34 -37.03
CA LYS A 775 28.58 -13.11 -37.45
C LYS A 775 28.76 -12.11 -36.30
N SER A 776 28.33 -12.43 -35.08
CA SER A 776 28.41 -11.53 -33.94
C SER A 776 29.76 -11.66 -33.23
N ASP A 777 30.34 -10.54 -32.82
CA ASP A 777 31.53 -10.50 -31.95
C ASP A 777 31.18 -10.55 -30.46
N GLN A 778 29.89 -10.53 -30.14
CA GLN A 778 29.38 -10.64 -28.77
C GLN A 778 29.50 -12.08 -28.25
N PRO A 779 29.39 -12.33 -26.92
CA PRO A 779 29.50 -13.68 -26.34
C PRO A 779 28.59 -14.74 -26.99
N ILE A 780 27.41 -14.35 -27.49
CA ILE A 780 26.52 -15.25 -28.23
C ILE A 780 27.11 -15.77 -29.54
N GLY A 781 27.94 -14.97 -30.22
CA GLY A 781 28.61 -15.38 -31.44
C GLY A 781 29.78 -16.31 -31.18
N ILE A 782 30.47 -16.15 -30.05
CA ILE A 782 31.48 -17.11 -29.56
C ILE A 782 30.80 -18.47 -29.31
N ALA A 783 29.68 -18.49 -28.56
CA ALA A 783 28.91 -19.70 -28.33
C ALA A 783 28.45 -20.35 -29.64
N ALA A 784 27.93 -19.54 -30.57
CA ALA A 784 27.44 -20.03 -31.86
C ALA A 784 28.56 -20.65 -32.72
N ARG A 785 29.76 -20.06 -32.74
CA ARG A 785 30.93 -20.58 -33.48
C ARG A 785 31.48 -21.88 -32.90
N ILE A 786 31.56 -21.97 -31.56
CA ILE A 786 32.00 -23.19 -30.87
C ILE A 786 31.00 -24.34 -31.16
N LEU A 787 29.71 -24.06 -31.10
CA LEU A 787 28.65 -25.03 -31.42
C LEU A 787 28.59 -25.39 -32.90
N GLN A 788 29.07 -24.51 -33.79
CA GLN A 788 29.13 -24.73 -35.23
C GLN A 788 30.10 -25.85 -35.63
N ALA A 789 31.10 -26.15 -34.80
CA ALA A 789 32.04 -27.23 -35.06
C ALA A 789 31.41 -28.64 -34.89
N SER A 790 30.21 -28.77 -34.29
CA SER A 790 29.65 -30.08 -33.94
C SER A 790 28.14 -30.31 -34.18
N ALA A 791 27.31 -29.32 -34.53
CA ALA A 791 25.91 -29.59 -34.94
C ALA A 791 25.23 -28.44 -35.72
N LEU A 792 25.27 -28.51 -37.06
CA LEU A 792 24.37 -27.74 -37.95
C LEU A 792 23.26 -28.65 -38.46
N GLN A 793 22.34 -29.03 -37.58
CA GLN A 793 20.98 -29.49 -37.87
C GLN A 793 20.25 -29.53 -36.52
N THR A 794 19.01 -29.05 -36.48
CA THR A 794 18.10 -29.01 -35.32
C THR A 794 18.52 -29.86 -34.12
N ALA A 795 18.98 -29.22 -33.05
CA ALA A 795 19.37 -29.91 -31.81
C ALA A 795 18.44 -29.51 -30.67
N LYS A 796 18.21 -30.45 -29.75
CA LYS A 796 17.46 -30.21 -28.52
C LYS A 796 18.32 -29.37 -27.55
N PRO A 797 17.84 -28.22 -27.05
CA PRO A 797 18.57 -27.37 -26.10
C PRO A 797 19.14 -28.13 -24.89
N VAL A 798 18.43 -29.13 -24.36
CA VAL A 798 18.95 -29.98 -23.26
C VAL A 798 20.25 -30.70 -23.64
N THR A 799 20.33 -31.24 -24.85
CA THR A 799 21.52 -31.92 -25.37
C THR A 799 22.66 -30.95 -25.60
N MET A 800 22.36 -29.74 -26.10
CA MET A 800 23.36 -28.69 -26.31
C MET A 800 23.95 -28.20 -25.00
N LEU A 801 23.13 -27.96 -23.98
CA LEU A 801 23.60 -27.51 -22.68
C LEU A 801 24.55 -28.52 -22.02
N ASN A 802 24.22 -29.81 -22.08
CA ASN A 802 25.07 -30.88 -21.57
C ASN A 802 26.43 -30.99 -22.30
N ARG A 803 26.49 -30.61 -23.59
CA ARG A 803 27.74 -30.54 -24.34
C ARG A 803 28.55 -29.29 -23.98
N LEU A 804 27.90 -28.12 -23.93
CA LEU A 804 28.55 -26.87 -23.56
C LEU A 804 29.21 -26.90 -22.18
N GLN A 805 28.65 -27.66 -21.23
CA GLN A 805 29.26 -27.87 -19.92
C GLN A 805 30.52 -28.77 -19.96
N LYS A 806 30.68 -29.59 -21.01
CA LYS A 806 31.83 -30.48 -21.21
C LYS A 806 32.93 -29.86 -22.08
N ASP A 807 32.56 -29.02 -23.04
CA ASP A 807 33.44 -28.50 -24.09
C ASP A 807 34.26 -27.24 -23.66
N ASP A 808 34.44 -27.01 -22.35
CA ASP A 808 35.19 -25.89 -21.74
C ASP A 808 34.87 -24.51 -22.34
N VAL A 809 33.58 -24.26 -22.59
CA VAL A 809 33.11 -23.01 -23.20
C VAL A 809 33.22 -21.86 -22.21
N PRO A 810 33.70 -20.67 -22.63
CA PRO A 810 33.73 -19.50 -21.77
C PRO A 810 32.37 -19.24 -21.12
N LEU A 811 32.34 -19.05 -19.80
CA LEU A 811 31.11 -18.92 -19.01
C LEU A 811 30.17 -17.84 -19.58
N GLU A 812 30.71 -16.72 -20.03
CA GLU A 812 29.95 -15.62 -20.65
C GLU A 812 29.25 -16.02 -21.95
N ALA A 813 29.87 -16.89 -22.75
CA ALA A 813 29.29 -17.41 -23.97
C ALA A 813 28.15 -18.41 -23.67
N LEU A 814 28.35 -19.30 -22.68
CA LEU A 814 27.31 -20.20 -22.19
C LEU A 814 26.10 -19.43 -21.64
N LYS A 815 26.33 -18.42 -20.81
CA LYS A 815 25.30 -17.54 -20.26
C LYS A 815 24.49 -16.84 -21.36
N ALA A 816 25.18 -16.25 -22.34
CA ALA A 816 24.54 -15.59 -23.47
C ALA A 816 23.68 -16.56 -24.30
N TRP A 817 24.14 -17.80 -24.47
CA TRP A 817 23.36 -18.85 -25.14
C TRP A 817 22.10 -19.23 -24.36
N MET A 818 22.21 -19.45 -23.04
CA MET A 818 21.07 -19.84 -22.19
C MET A 818 19.92 -18.82 -22.24
N VAL A 819 20.23 -17.53 -22.35
CA VAL A 819 19.24 -16.45 -22.54
C VAL A 819 18.44 -16.63 -23.83
N GLN A 820 19.05 -17.15 -24.91
CA GLN A 820 18.41 -17.29 -26.22
C GLN A 820 17.76 -18.67 -26.44
N ALA A 821 18.29 -19.72 -25.83
CA ALA A 821 17.80 -21.08 -25.99
C ALA A 821 16.35 -21.20 -25.47
N PRO A 822 15.45 -21.93 -26.15
CA PRO A 822 14.11 -22.16 -25.66
C PRO A 822 14.11 -22.87 -24.30
N HIS A 823 13.52 -22.22 -23.29
CA HIS A 823 13.51 -22.74 -21.91
C HIS A 823 12.20 -22.39 -21.20
N ASP A 824 12.03 -23.00 -20.03
CA ASP A 824 11.05 -22.63 -19.02
C ASP A 824 11.74 -22.42 -17.67
N TRP A 825 11.09 -21.63 -16.82
CA TRP A 825 11.53 -21.41 -15.45
C TRP A 825 10.64 -22.20 -14.51
N TYR A 826 11.25 -22.84 -13.51
CA TYR A 826 10.57 -23.60 -12.47
C TYR A 826 10.97 -23.08 -11.09
N TYR A 827 10.09 -23.26 -10.11
CA TYR A 827 10.33 -22.95 -8.71
C TYR A 827 10.18 -24.22 -7.88
N SER A 828 11.15 -24.49 -7.02
CA SER A 828 11.15 -25.64 -6.11
C SER A 828 10.86 -25.16 -4.68
N PRO A 829 9.60 -25.25 -4.21
CA PRO A 829 9.24 -24.88 -2.84
C PRO A 829 9.54 -25.98 -1.80
N LYS A 830 9.85 -27.21 -2.22
CA LYS A 830 10.10 -28.39 -1.38
C LYS A 830 8.91 -28.75 -0.47
N LEU A 831 7.72 -28.86 -1.06
CA LEU A 831 6.45 -29.24 -0.43
C LEU A 831 6.15 -30.74 -0.52
N GLY A 832 7.00 -31.55 -1.18
CA GLY A 832 6.94 -33.02 -1.17
C GLY A 832 6.18 -33.66 -2.34
N ASN A 833 5.28 -32.94 -3.00
CA ASN A 833 4.46 -33.43 -4.11
C ASN A 833 4.79 -32.81 -5.47
N GLU A 834 5.97 -32.21 -5.62
CA GLU A 834 6.30 -31.53 -6.86
C GLU A 834 6.78 -32.51 -7.94
N PRO A 835 6.44 -32.27 -9.22
CA PRO A 835 6.86 -33.14 -10.30
C PRO A 835 8.38 -33.10 -10.46
N ALA A 836 8.97 -34.24 -10.83
CA ALA A 836 10.38 -34.33 -11.16
C ALA A 836 10.70 -33.48 -12.40
N ILE A 837 11.75 -32.67 -12.29
CA ILE A 837 12.26 -31.78 -13.33
C ILE A 837 13.77 -31.99 -13.47
N HIS A 838 14.30 -31.74 -14.65
CA HIS A 838 15.73 -31.85 -14.92
C HIS A 838 16.24 -30.52 -15.48
N GLY A 839 17.09 -29.84 -14.71
CA GLY A 839 17.48 -28.46 -15.03
C GLY A 839 18.70 -27.95 -14.27
N LEU A 840 19.06 -26.70 -14.55
CA LEU A 840 20.12 -25.97 -13.85
C LEU A 840 19.54 -25.14 -12.71
N ARG A 841 20.15 -25.28 -11.54
CA ARG A 841 19.84 -24.41 -10.41
C ARG A 841 20.53 -23.06 -10.57
N VAL A 842 19.79 -21.97 -10.41
CA VAL A 842 20.32 -20.60 -10.48
C VAL A 842 20.49 -20.02 -9.06
N SER A 843 21.71 -19.61 -8.71
CA SER A 843 22.03 -18.97 -7.42
C SER A 843 21.38 -17.60 -7.27
N LYS A 844 21.05 -17.21 -6.03
CA LYS A 844 20.45 -15.91 -5.69
C LYS A 844 21.42 -14.73 -5.84
N THR A 845 22.69 -14.90 -5.48
CA THR A 845 23.62 -13.78 -5.21
C THR A 845 24.52 -13.37 -6.38
N ASN A 846 24.63 -14.17 -7.43
CA ASN A 846 25.66 -13.97 -8.46
C ASN A 846 25.41 -14.73 -9.77
N GLY A 847 24.15 -15.11 -10.07
CA GLY A 847 23.80 -15.78 -11.32
C GLY A 847 24.55 -17.09 -11.60
N SER A 848 25.27 -17.62 -10.60
CA SER A 848 26.06 -18.84 -10.74
C SER A 848 25.14 -20.05 -10.89
N PHE A 849 25.47 -20.92 -11.84
CA PHE A 849 24.71 -22.14 -12.10
C PHE A 849 25.40 -23.33 -11.48
N HIS A 850 24.65 -24.12 -10.74
CA HIS A 850 25.13 -25.42 -10.28
C HIS A 850 24.99 -26.48 -11.37
N ALA A 851 25.62 -27.64 -11.17
CA ALA A 851 25.55 -28.77 -12.08
C ALA A 851 24.09 -29.14 -12.43
N PHE A 852 23.92 -29.64 -13.65
CA PHE A 852 22.64 -30.17 -14.13
C PHE A 852 22.20 -31.32 -13.22
N LYS A 853 21.04 -31.18 -12.57
CA LYS A 853 20.54 -32.17 -11.61
C LYS A 853 19.04 -32.40 -11.76
N GLN A 854 18.64 -33.62 -11.41
CA GLN A 854 17.23 -33.93 -11.22
C GLN A 854 16.77 -33.34 -9.90
N GLU A 855 15.67 -32.58 -9.95
CA GLU A 855 15.05 -31.89 -8.83
C GLU A 855 13.53 -32.02 -8.94
N THR A 856 12.79 -31.41 -8.02
CA THR A 856 11.32 -31.35 -8.08
C THR A 856 10.86 -29.89 -8.07
N GLY A 857 9.81 -29.52 -8.81
CA GLY A 857 9.32 -28.13 -8.79
C GLY A 857 8.19 -27.84 -9.79
N TYR A 858 7.54 -26.69 -9.62
CA TYR A 858 6.43 -26.25 -10.45
C TYR A 858 6.85 -25.19 -11.48
N ARG A 859 6.24 -25.23 -12.67
CA ARG A 859 6.54 -24.30 -13.75
C ARG A 859 6.01 -22.90 -13.44
N LEU A 860 6.78 -21.87 -13.80
CA LEU A 860 6.36 -20.47 -13.74
C LEU A 860 5.52 -20.09 -14.96
N ILE A 861 4.24 -19.76 -14.72
CA ILE A 861 3.31 -19.22 -15.71
C ILE A 861 3.41 -17.69 -15.67
N GLY A 862 3.63 -17.03 -16.81
CA GLY A 862 3.70 -15.57 -16.84
C GLY A 862 4.09 -14.97 -18.19
N SER A 863 3.93 -13.65 -18.31
CA SER A 863 4.25 -12.89 -19.51
C SER A 863 5.73 -13.01 -19.90
N PRO A 864 6.08 -13.08 -21.20
CA PRO A 864 7.45 -13.03 -21.67
C PRO A 864 8.26 -11.85 -21.11
N THR A 865 7.62 -10.71 -20.83
CA THR A 865 8.28 -9.54 -20.27
C THR A 865 8.85 -9.80 -18.87
N TYR A 866 8.17 -10.62 -18.05
CA TYR A 866 8.64 -10.92 -16.70
C TYR A 866 9.73 -12.01 -16.75
N LYS A 867 9.57 -13.01 -17.62
CA LYS A 867 10.59 -14.04 -17.88
C LYS A 867 11.90 -13.42 -18.39
N SER A 868 11.81 -12.40 -19.26
CA SER A 868 12.99 -11.68 -19.76
C SER A 868 13.79 -10.94 -18.69
N VAL A 869 13.20 -10.66 -17.52
CA VAL A 869 13.94 -10.09 -16.38
C VAL A 869 14.70 -11.18 -15.64
N LEU A 870 14.13 -12.39 -15.48
CA LEU A 870 14.84 -13.55 -14.92
C LEU A 870 15.99 -14.01 -15.82
N GLU A 871 15.81 -13.94 -17.15
CA GLU A 871 16.88 -14.22 -18.11
C GLU A 871 18.11 -13.30 -17.90
N ARG A 872 17.90 -12.05 -17.48
CA ARG A 872 19.01 -11.13 -17.17
C ARG A 872 19.80 -11.54 -15.93
N THR A 873 19.22 -12.34 -15.04
CA THR A 873 19.94 -12.95 -13.92
C THR A 873 21.00 -13.93 -14.42
N LEU A 874 20.81 -14.50 -15.62
CA LEU A 874 21.77 -15.44 -16.19
C LEU A 874 23.09 -14.78 -16.62
N ILE A 875 23.06 -13.48 -16.89
CA ILE A 875 24.17 -12.66 -17.39
C ILE A 875 24.57 -11.57 -16.36
N ASP A 876 24.30 -11.81 -15.08
CA ASP A 876 24.69 -10.98 -13.92
C ASP A 876 24.22 -9.50 -13.98
N GLN A 877 23.26 -9.19 -14.84
CA GLN A 877 22.62 -7.86 -14.93
C GLN A 877 21.51 -7.69 -13.89
N THR A 878 21.13 -8.77 -13.21
CA THR A 878 20.19 -8.71 -12.10
C THR A 878 20.58 -9.70 -11.00
N VAL A 879 20.27 -9.36 -9.76
CA VAL A 879 20.50 -10.17 -8.56
C VAL A 879 19.14 -10.48 -7.94
N MET A 880 18.89 -11.75 -7.62
CA MET A 880 17.64 -12.16 -6.99
C MET A 880 17.77 -12.04 -5.47
N SER A 881 16.67 -11.70 -4.80
CA SER A 881 16.58 -11.75 -3.34
C SER A 881 15.63 -12.87 -2.91
N ASP A 882 15.34 -12.96 -1.61
CA ASP A 882 14.50 -14.02 -1.08
C ASP A 882 13.08 -13.99 -1.65
N MET A 883 12.67 -15.15 -2.17
CA MET A 883 11.40 -15.33 -2.84
C MET A 883 10.31 -15.65 -1.81
N SER A 884 9.10 -15.16 -2.05
CA SER A 884 7.93 -15.54 -1.24
C SER A 884 7.02 -16.47 -2.03
N PHE A 885 6.65 -17.59 -1.45
CA PHE A 885 5.59 -18.46 -1.97
C PHE A 885 4.25 -17.96 -1.45
N ILE A 886 3.23 -17.86 -2.29
CA ILE A 886 1.92 -17.32 -1.92
C ILE A 886 0.87 -18.33 -2.31
N VAL A 887 0.03 -18.73 -1.37
CA VAL A 887 -1.09 -19.65 -1.56
C VAL A 887 -2.38 -18.88 -1.32
N THR A 888 -3.34 -19.02 -2.24
CA THR A 888 -4.67 -18.43 -2.13
C THR A 888 -5.69 -19.55 -2.01
N GLN A 889 -6.35 -19.65 -0.86
CA GLN A 889 -7.49 -20.52 -0.64
C GLN A 889 -8.77 -19.77 -0.99
N HIS A 890 -9.69 -20.43 -1.68
CA HIS A 890 -10.98 -19.88 -2.06
C HIS A 890 -12.06 -20.58 -1.25
N TYR A 891 -12.91 -19.81 -0.58
CA TYR A 891 -14.01 -20.31 0.23
C TYR A 891 -15.35 -19.90 -0.37
N GLN A 892 -16.30 -20.82 -0.29
CA GLN A 892 -17.72 -20.57 -0.46
C GLN A 892 -18.38 -20.58 0.91
N GLN A 893 -19.36 -19.71 1.09
CA GLN A 893 -20.04 -19.54 2.36
C GLN A 893 -21.54 -19.68 2.15
N GLN A 894 -22.17 -20.43 3.04
CA GLN A 894 -23.60 -20.66 3.09
C GLN A 894 -24.16 -20.04 4.36
N VAL A 895 -25.33 -19.43 4.23
CA VAL A 895 -25.97 -18.69 5.31
C VAL A 895 -27.41 -19.14 5.43
N THR A 896 -27.85 -19.37 6.66
CA THR A 896 -29.24 -19.66 6.99
C THR A 896 -29.73 -18.72 8.08
N TRP A 897 -31.03 -18.43 8.08
CA TRP A 897 -31.68 -17.54 9.04
C TRP A 897 -32.92 -18.23 9.59
N ASN A 898 -32.86 -18.66 10.85
CA ASN A 898 -33.95 -19.36 11.53
C ASN A 898 -34.19 -18.72 12.90
N ASN A 899 -35.45 -18.54 13.31
CA ASN A 899 -35.82 -17.98 14.63
C ASN A 899 -35.10 -16.66 14.98
N ASN A 900 -34.97 -15.75 14.01
CA ASN A 900 -34.21 -14.50 14.14
C ASN A 900 -32.71 -14.67 14.50
N GLN A 901 -32.12 -15.82 14.20
CA GLN A 901 -30.70 -16.09 14.40
C GLN A 901 -30.03 -16.45 13.08
N LEU A 902 -28.82 -15.89 12.90
CA LEU A 902 -27.96 -16.20 11.77
C LEU A 902 -27.16 -17.47 12.07
N ARG A 903 -27.01 -18.34 11.06
CA ARG A 903 -26.01 -19.42 11.04
C ARG A 903 -25.22 -19.34 9.75
N VAL A 904 -23.90 -19.47 9.86
CA VAL A 904 -22.99 -19.36 8.73
C VAL A 904 -22.04 -20.55 8.74
N THR A 905 -21.91 -21.20 7.60
CA THR A 905 -20.93 -22.26 7.34
C THR A 905 -20.09 -21.87 6.13
N ALA A 906 -18.80 -22.22 6.13
CA ALA A 906 -17.94 -21.99 4.98
C ALA A 906 -17.21 -23.28 4.61
N HIS A 907 -17.13 -23.56 3.32
CA HIS A 907 -16.38 -24.68 2.75
C HIS A 907 -15.35 -24.15 1.75
N GLN A 908 -14.15 -24.71 1.77
CA GLN A 908 -13.13 -24.37 0.79
C GLN A 908 -13.48 -24.99 -0.56
N ASP A 909 -13.44 -24.19 -1.63
CA ASP A 909 -13.80 -24.55 -3.00
C ASP A 909 -12.55 -24.97 -3.81
N ASN A 910 -11.51 -24.13 -3.83
CA ASN A 910 -10.25 -24.45 -4.51
C ASN A 910 -9.05 -23.70 -3.90
N MET A 911 -7.85 -23.99 -4.42
CA MET A 911 -6.60 -23.37 -4.00
C MET A 911 -5.72 -23.05 -5.20
N THR A 912 -4.99 -21.94 -5.15
CA THR A 912 -4.03 -21.52 -6.17
C THR A 912 -2.72 -21.10 -5.52
N ALA A 913 -1.58 -21.21 -6.22
CA ALA A 913 -0.32 -20.67 -5.72
C ALA A 913 0.47 -19.87 -6.74
N MET A 914 1.33 -19.00 -6.22
CA MET A 914 2.25 -18.16 -6.99
C MET A 914 3.56 -17.98 -6.22
N VAL A 915 4.61 -17.60 -6.94
CA VAL A 915 5.87 -17.16 -6.35
C VAL A 915 6.10 -15.68 -6.64
N SER A 916 6.62 -14.99 -5.65
CA SER A 916 7.02 -13.59 -5.68
C SER A 916 8.54 -13.53 -5.61
N ILE A 917 9.19 -13.03 -6.66
CA ILE A 917 10.64 -13.03 -6.84
C ILE A 917 11.13 -11.57 -6.87
N PRO A 918 11.76 -11.06 -5.80
CA PRO A 918 12.41 -9.77 -5.83
C PRO A 918 13.71 -9.86 -6.64
N VAL A 919 13.91 -8.91 -7.53
CA VAL A 919 15.05 -8.82 -8.45
C VAL A 919 15.61 -7.40 -8.39
N THR A 920 16.89 -7.27 -8.11
CA THR A 920 17.63 -6.00 -8.13
C THR A 920 18.41 -5.92 -9.44
N GLU A 921 18.18 -4.90 -10.26
CA GLU A 921 18.94 -4.76 -11.51
C GLU A 921 20.29 -4.08 -11.25
N THR A 922 21.39 -4.78 -11.56
CA THR A 922 22.78 -4.31 -11.51
C THR A 922 23.14 -3.68 -12.85
N ARG A 923 23.72 -2.48 -12.83
CA ARG A 923 23.96 -1.70 -14.06
C ARG A 923 25.44 -1.66 -14.45
N PRO A 924 25.75 -1.70 -15.76
CA PRO A 924 27.09 -1.43 -16.27
C PRO A 924 27.49 0.05 -16.08
N ALA A 925 28.79 0.33 -16.16
CA ALA A 925 29.35 1.68 -16.01
C ALA A 925 28.79 2.67 -17.04
N LYS A 926 28.74 3.96 -16.67
CA LYS A 926 28.28 5.05 -17.54
C LYS A 926 29.11 5.08 -18.84
N PRO A 927 28.52 5.08 -20.04
CA PRO A 927 29.26 5.19 -21.28
C PRO A 927 29.93 6.58 -21.40
N ALA A 928 31.09 6.64 -22.05
CA ALA A 928 31.94 7.83 -22.14
C ALA A 928 31.37 8.95 -23.03
N SER A 929 30.38 8.68 -23.89
CA SER A 929 29.82 9.68 -24.81
C SER A 929 28.64 10.44 -24.20
N GLU A 930 28.74 11.77 -24.17
CA GLU A 930 27.71 12.70 -23.68
C GLU A 930 26.66 13.13 -24.74
N SER A 931 26.49 12.41 -25.84
CA SER A 931 25.55 12.85 -26.88
C SER A 931 24.09 12.69 -26.43
N PHE A 932 23.55 13.80 -25.93
CA PHE A 932 22.14 13.95 -25.60
C PHE A 932 21.33 14.30 -26.87
N TYR A 933 20.05 13.95 -26.90
CA TYR A 933 19.16 14.04 -28.07
C TYR A 933 19.14 15.42 -28.76
N ASP A 934 19.14 15.43 -30.09
CA ASP A 934 18.91 16.64 -30.90
C ASP A 934 17.44 16.82 -31.30
N HIS A 935 16.59 15.85 -30.97
CA HIS A 935 15.19 15.78 -31.38
C HIS A 935 14.25 15.62 -30.18
N ILE A 936 13.03 16.12 -30.34
CA ILE A 936 11.88 15.78 -29.48
C ILE A 936 10.83 15.03 -30.27
N VAL A 937 10.10 14.15 -29.61
CA VAL A 937 8.89 13.53 -30.14
C VAL A 937 7.71 13.92 -29.25
N SER A 938 6.86 14.79 -29.77
CA SER A 938 5.62 15.18 -29.10
C SER A 938 4.55 14.13 -29.32
N ILE A 939 3.88 13.70 -28.26
CA ILE A 939 2.90 12.61 -28.27
C ILE A 939 1.54 13.11 -27.76
N ASP A 940 0.50 12.84 -28.54
CA ASP A 940 -0.90 13.00 -28.13
C ASP A 940 -1.53 11.62 -27.86
N LEU A 941 -2.06 11.40 -26.66
CA LEU A 941 -2.69 10.15 -26.24
C LEU A 941 -4.19 10.15 -26.63
N GLY A 942 -4.49 9.82 -27.88
CA GLY A 942 -5.85 9.80 -28.42
C GLY A 942 -6.65 8.52 -28.10
N GLU A 943 -7.96 8.50 -28.34
CA GLU A 943 -8.88 7.43 -27.88
C GLU A 943 -8.58 6.01 -28.40
N PHE A 944 -7.95 5.89 -29.58
CA PHE A 944 -7.71 4.62 -30.28
C PHE A 944 -6.26 4.38 -30.69
N GLY A 945 -5.35 5.27 -30.31
CA GLY A 945 -3.96 5.28 -30.76
C GLY A 945 -3.22 6.52 -30.27
N ILE A 946 -2.04 6.76 -30.83
CA ILE A 946 -1.22 7.93 -30.50
C ILE A 946 -0.97 8.80 -31.73
N GLY A 947 -1.08 10.11 -31.57
CA GLY A 947 -0.47 11.08 -32.49
C GLY A 947 1.01 11.25 -32.13
N TYR A 948 1.86 11.48 -33.12
CA TYR A 948 3.25 11.86 -32.89
C TYR A 948 3.71 12.97 -33.83
N ALA A 949 4.63 13.81 -33.37
CA ALA A 949 5.35 14.80 -34.17
C ALA A 949 6.80 14.94 -33.71
N CYS A 950 7.75 14.77 -34.60
CA CYS A 950 9.18 14.89 -34.33
C CYS A 950 9.68 16.29 -34.74
N HIS A 951 10.36 16.99 -33.83
CA HIS A 951 10.98 18.29 -34.11
C HIS A 951 12.47 18.25 -33.81
N HIS A 952 13.25 18.99 -34.59
CA HIS A 952 14.63 19.29 -34.26
C HIS A 952 14.70 20.39 -33.20
N ILE A 953 15.45 20.18 -32.12
CA ILE A 953 15.49 21.09 -30.96
C ILE A 953 16.06 22.45 -31.33
N ARG A 954 17.23 22.48 -32.01
CA ARG A 954 17.91 23.73 -32.36
C ARG A 954 17.20 24.54 -33.45
N SER A 955 16.87 23.90 -34.58
CA SER A 955 16.20 24.60 -35.70
C SER A 955 14.69 24.78 -35.51
N LYS A 956 14.09 24.13 -34.49
CA LYS A 956 12.65 24.09 -34.23
C LYS A 956 11.80 23.58 -35.41
N LYS A 957 12.42 22.95 -36.41
CA LYS A 957 11.75 22.47 -37.62
C LYS A 957 11.05 21.14 -37.35
N LEU A 958 9.80 21.00 -37.81
CA LEU A 958 9.09 19.72 -37.87
C LEU A 958 9.78 18.80 -38.88
N ILE A 959 10.17 17.60 -38.43
CA ILE A 959 10.85 16.58 -39.24
C ILE A 959 9.83 15.58 -39.79
N ASP A 960 8.95 15.06 -38.93
CA ASP A 960 7.95 14.08 -39.30
C ASP A 960 6.74 14.15 -38.35
N SER A 961 5.57 13.71 -38.80
CA SER A 961 4.39 13.56 -37.95
C SER A 961 3.45 12.49 -38.47
N GLY A 962 2.69 11.87 -37.57
CA GLY A 962 1.74 10.84 -37.94
C GLY A 962 0.78 10.44 -36.85
N TYR A 963 -0.07 9.46 -37.16
CA TYR A 963 -0.98 8.81 -36.22
C TYR A 963 -0.79 7.29 -36.30
N GLN A 964 -0.68 6.63 -35.14
CA GLN A 964 -0.53 5.20 -35.04
C GLN A 964 -1.64 4.58 -34.18
N SER A 965 -2.45 3.70 -34.78
CA SER A 965 -3.49 2.98 -34.05
C SER A 965 -2.89 1.88 -33.17
N ILE A 966 -3.39 1.73 -31.94
CA ILE A 966 -2.94 0.71 -30.99
C ILE A 966 -4.08 -0.27 -30.71
N ALA A 967 -3.92 -1.52 -31.18
CA ALA A 967 -5.01 -2.51 -31.17
C ALA A 967 -5.45 -2.95 -29.76
N SER A 968 -4.55 -2.90 -28.77
CA SER A 968 -4.87 -3.27 -27.39
C SER A 968 -5.81 -2.27 -26.71
N ILE A 969 -5.73 -0.98 -27.03
CA ILE A 969 -6.68 0.04 -26.53
C ILE A 969 -8.13 -0.35 -26.89
N ARG A 970 -8.37 -0.79 -28.13
CA ARG A 970 -9.70 -1.27 -28.55
C ARG A 970 -10.16 -2.51 -27.79
N ARG A 971 -9.24 -3.44 -27.51
CA ARG A 971 -9.55 -4.65 -26.73
C ARG A 971 -9.95 -4.29 -25.31
N LEU A 972 -9.28 -3.30 -24.69
CA LEU A 972 -9.67 -2.77 -23.39
C LEU A 972 -11.05 -2.13 -23.44
N ILE A 973 -11.31 -1.23 -24.39
CA ILE A 973 -12.63 -0.57 -24.54
C ILE A 973 -13.75 -1.62 -24.68
N LYS A 974 -13.56 -2.64 -25.53
CA LYS A 974 -14.55 -3.72 -25.72
C LYS A 974 -14.77 -4.56 -24.44
N LYS A 975 -13.70 -4.91 -23.72
CA LYS A 975 -13.79 -5.68 -22.45
C LYS A 975 -14.43 -4.86 -21.33
N THR A 976 -14.08 -3.59 -21.20
CA THR A 976 -14.70 -2.65 -20.26
C THR A 976 -16.19 -2.53 -20.53
N TRP A 977 -16.58 -2.29 -21.79
CA TRP A 977 -17.99 -2.20 -22.17
C TRP A 977 -18.76 -3.47 -21.80
N SER A 978 -18.20 -4.64 -22.09
CA SER A 978 -18.78 -5.93 -21.69
C SER A 978 -18.85 -6.12 -20.17
N TYR A 979 -17.96 -5.52 -19.38
CA TYR A 979 -17.96 -5.60 -17.92
C TYR A 979 -18.99 -4.63 -17.30
N GLU A 980 -19.13 -3.44 -17.87
CA GLU A 980 -20.07 -2.41 -17.43
C GLU A 980 -21.53 -2.74 -17.76
N HIS A 981 -21.77 -3.45 -18.88
CA HIS A 981 -23.12 -3.74 -19.38
C HIS A 981 -23.58 -5.18 -19.12
N ARG A 982 -22.74 -6.05 -18.57
CA ARG A 982 -23.20 -7.32 -18.00
C ARG A 982 -23.74 -7.04 -16.59
N PRO A 983 -24.91 -7.59 -16.21
CA PRO A 983 -25.42 -7.46 -14.85
C PRO A 983 -24.44 -8.14 -13.89
N ASN A 984 -23.57 -7.36 -13.26
CA ASN A 984 -22.78 -7.82 -12.13
C ASN A 984 -23.75 -7.91 -10.94
N ILE A 985 -24.20 -9.11 -10.65
CA ILE A 985 -25.01 -9.40 -9.47
C ILE A 985 -24.16 -9.03 -8.24
N ARG A 986 -24.48 -7.87 -7.65
CA ARG A 986 -24.25 -7.51 -6.24
C ARG A 986 -22.86 -7.80 -5.67
N GLN A 987 -21.81 -7.21 -6.24
CA GLN A 987 -20.60 -6.96 -5.44
C GLN A 987 -20.74 -5.61 -4.73
N LYS A 988 -21.08 -5.63 -3.43
CA LYS A 988 -21.20 -4.44 -2.57
C LYS A 988 -19.88 -3.73 -2.29
N PHE A 989 -18.76 -4.36 -2.65
CA PHE A 989 -17.56 -3.62 -3.05
C PHE A 989 -17.57 -3.56 -4.56
N GLN A 990 -17.51 -2.37 -5.16
CA GLN A 990 -16.93 -2.29 -6.49
C GLN A 990 -15.55 -2.95 -6.37
N SER A 991 -15.40 -4.21 -6.76
CA SER A 991 -14.08 -4.72 -7.08
C SER A 991 -13.68 -3.91 -8.32
N LYS A 992 -13.12 -2.73 -8.07
CA LYS A 992 -12.36 -1.97 -9.07
C LYS A 992 -11.22 -2.83 -9.63
N PHE A 993 -10.91 -3.92 -8.94
CA PHE A 993 -9.87 -4.87 -9.20
C PHE A 993 -10.43 -6.20 -9.74
N ASN A 994 -10.78 -6.21 -11.01
CA ASN A 994 -10.83 -7.46 -11.77
C ASN A 994 -9.40 -7.74 -12.27
N MET A 995 -8.78 -8.84 -11.84
CA MET A 995 -7.43 -9.22 -12.25
C MET A 995 -7.27 -9.32 -13.78
N ASN A 996 -8.31 -9.78 -14.48
CA ASN A 996 -8.31 -9.83 -15.94
C ASN A 996 -8.35 -8.42 -16.56
N LEU A 997 -9.10 -7.49 -15.97
CA LEU A 997 -9.14 -6.10 -16.44
C LEU A 997 -7.82 -5.37 -16.10
N SER A 998 -7.24 -5.61 -14.92
CA SER A 998 -5.94 -5.09 -14.51
C SER A 998 -4.81 -5.59 -15.42
N SER A 999 -4.76 -6.89 -15.71
CA SER A 999 -3.82 -7.47 -16.68
C SER A 999 -3.99 -6.85 -18.07
N VAL A 1000 -5.24 -6.65 -18.52
CA VAL A 1000 -5.51 -5.97 -19.81
C VAL A 1000 -5.04 -4.52 -19.79
N ARG A 1001 -5.26 -3.77 -18.71
CA ARG A 1001 -4.75 -2.39 -18.56
C ARG A 1001 -3.22 -2.37 -18.63
N GLU A 1002 -2.53 -3.22 -17.87
CA GLU A 1002 -1.06 -3.26 -17.85
C GLU A 1002 -0.48 -3.66 -19.21
N ASN A 1003 -1.16 -4.56 -19.94
CA ASN A 1003 -0.80 -4.90 -21.32
C ASN A 1003 -0.95 -3.69 -22.26
N VAL A 1004 -2.05 -2.92 -22.17
CA VAL A 1004 -2.25 -1.71 -22.99
C VAL A 1004 -1.20 -0.66 -22.68
N VAL A 1005 -0.92 -0.44 -21.40
CA VAL A 1005 0.10 0.49 -20.93
C VAL A 1005 1.48 0.08 -21.49
N GLY A 1006 1.84 -1.20 -21.39
CA GLY A 1006 3.07 -1.74 -21.98
C GLY A 1006 3.16 -1.52 -23.48
N ASP A 1007 2.06 -1.73 -24.21
CA ASP A 1007 1.98 -1.50 -25.66
C ASP A 1007 2.18 -0.02 -26.02
N ILE A 1008 1.49 0.91 -25.34
CA ILE A 1008 1.63 2.37 -25.58
C ILE A 1008 3.07 2.81 -25.32
N CYS A 1009 3.63 2.43 -24.18
CA CYS A 1009 5.02 2.72 -23.84
C CYS A 1009 6.00 2.14 -24.87
N HIS A 1010 5.73 0.93 -25.38
CA HIS A 1010 6.54 0.33 -26.43
C HIS A 1010 6.51 1.15 -27.72
N HIS A 1011 5.33 1.62 -28.13
CA HIS A 1011 5.18 2.50 -29.29
C HIS A 1011 5.92 3.83 -29.12
N ILE A 1012 5.79 4.49 -27.97
CA ILE A 1012 6.52 5.74 -27.68
C ILE A 1012 8.02 5.50 -27.74
N ASN A 1013 8.54 4.47 -27.04
CA ASN A 1013 9.97 4.16 -27.04
C ASN A 1013 10.52 3.87 -28.44
N ARG A 1014 9.73 3.21 -29.29
CA ARG A 1014 10.12 2.93 -30.67
C ARG A 1014 10.23 4.20 -31.51
N ILE A 1015 9.28 5.12 -31.38
CA ILE A 1015 9.32 6.40 -32.12
C ILE A 1015 10.51 7.23 -31.63
N CYS A 1016 10.71 7.32 -30.32
CA CYS A 1016 11.86 8.00 -29.71
C CYS A 1016 13.19 7.40 -30.14
N GLN A 1017 13.32 6.06 -30.14
CA GLN A 1017 14.52 5.36 -30.62
C GLN A 1017 14.79 5.63 -32.10
N TYR A 1018 13.75 5.65 -32.94
CA TYR A 1018 13.90 5.88 -34.38
C TYR A 1018 14.42 7.29 -34.70
N TYR A 1019 13.93 8.31 -33.99
CA TYR A 1019 14.35 9.70 -34.21
C TYR A 1019 15.52 10.15 -33.31
N ASN A 1020 16.05 9.26 -32.47
CA ASN A 1020 16.98 9.62 -31.39
C ASN A 1020 16.48 10.85 -30.60
N ALA A 1021 15.32 10.71 -29.98
CA ALA A 1021 14.56 11.79 -29.35
C ALA A 1021 14.07 11.43 -27.95
N PHE A 1022 13.73 12.43 -27.13
CA PHE A 1022 12.93 12.22 -25.90
C PHE A 1022 11.45 12.61 -26.09
N PRO A 1023 10.51 11.99 -25.35
CA PRO A 1023 9.09 12.27 -25.53
C PRO A 1023 8.65 13.56 -24.82
N VAL A 1024 7.75 14.31 -25.47
CA VAL A 1024 7.04 15.46 -24.89
C VAL A 1024 5.54 15.13 -24.85
N LEU A 1025 4.93 15.20 -23.68
CA LEU A 1025 3.55 14.79 -23.41
C LEU A 1025 2.74 15.96 -22.82
N GLU A 1026 1.41 15.86 -22.81
CA GLU A 1026 0.58 16.81 -22.06
C GLU A 1026 0.62 16.51 -20.55
N SER A 1027 0.68 17.55 -19.72
CA SER A 1027 0.72 17.43 -18.25
C SER A 1027 -0.59 16.96 -17.62
N SER A 1028 -1.70 17.03 -18.36
CA SER A 1028 -3.03 16.62 -17.90
C SER A 1028 -3.78 15.96 -19.05
N ILE A 1029 -4.42 14.83 -18.78
CA ILE A 1029 -5.33 14.18 -19.73
C ILE A 1029 -6.68 14.89 -19.61
N GLY A 1030 -7.13 15.54 -20.69
CA GLY A 1030 -8.50 16.02 -20.77
C GLY A 1030 -9.48 14.85 -20.61
N ASP A 1031 -10.63 15.07 -19.97
CA ASP A 1031 -11.60 14.04 -19.58
C ASP A 1031 -12.00 13.18 -20.80
N THR A 1032 -11.24 12.09 -21.06
CA THR A 1032 -11.65 11.12 -22.08
C THR A 1032 -12.89 10.48 -21.48
N GLY A 1033 -14.01 10.45 -22.19
CA GLY A 1033 -15.30 9.98 -21.65
C GLY A 1033 -15.28 8.54 -21.09
N ASN A 1034 -14.13 7.86 -21.08
CA ASN A 1034 -13.87 6.56 -20.52
C ASN A 1034 -12.85 6.62 -19.36
N LYS A 1035 -13.33 6.48 -18.12
CA LYS A 1035 -12.50 6.45 -16.90
C LYS A 1035 -11.39 5.40 -16.91
N GLN A 1036 -11.58 4.28 -17.63
CA GLN A 1036 -10.56 3.22 -17.72
C GLN A 1036 -9.36 3.63 -18.56
N LEU A 1037 -9.62 4.41 -19.62
CA LEU A 1037 -8.58 4.89 -20.52
C LEU A 1037 -7.75 6.00 -19.87
N ASN A 1038 -8.40 6.89 -19.09
CA ASN A 1038 -7.70 7.88 -18.26
C ASN A 1038 -6.68 7.21 -17.33
N SER A 1039 -7.04 6.11 -16.65
CA SER A 1039 -6.12 5.39 -15.76
C SER A 1039 -4.91 4.77 -16.50
N VAL A 1040 -5.12 4.28 -17.73
CA VAL A 1040 -4.01 3.81 -18.60
C VAL A 1040 -3.10 4.99 -18.94
N TYR A 1041 -3.66 6.13 -19.32
CA TYR A 1041 -2.88 7.30 -19.72
C TYR A 1041 -2.13 7.91 -18.55
N GLU A 1042 -2.75 8.02 -17.37
CA GLU A 1042 -2.05 8.42 -16.14
C GLU A 1042 -0.87 7.49 -15.85
N SER A 1043 -1.06 6.18 -16.02
CA SER A 1043 0.01 5.19 -15.84
C SER A 1043 1.14 5.36 -16.87
N VAL A 1044 0.82 5.72 -18.12
CA VAL A 1044 1.82 6.05 -19.15
C VAL A 1044 2.55 7.33 -18.78
N LEU A 1045 1.83 8.42 -18.44
CA LEU A 1045 2.42 9.69 -18.02
C LEU A 1045 3.36 9.51 -16.83
N ASN A 1046 2.97 8.74 -15.82
CA ASN A 1046 3.81 8.44 -14.65
C ASN A 1046 5.16 7.81 -15.01
N ARG A 1047 5.23 7.05 -16.12
CA ARG A 1047 6.48 6.46 -16.62
C ARG A 1047 7.37 7.47 -17.36
N TYR A 1048 6.85 8.61 -17.84
CA TYR A 1048 7.61 9.57 -18.67
C TYR A 1048 7.62 11.02 -18.13
N LEU A 1049 6.93 11.31 -17.03
CA LEU A 1049 6.81 12.64 -16.45
C LEU A 1049 7.09 12.62 -14.94
N TYR A 1050 7.31 13.80 -14.36
CA TYR A 1050 7.43 13.99 -12.93
C TYR A 1050 6.10 13.77 -12.20
N SER A 1051 6.16 13.20 -11.00
CA SER A 1051 5.05 13.14 -10.07
C SER A 1051 5.56 13.28 -8.63
N GLY A 1052 4.85 14.05 -7.80
CA GLY A 1052 5.12 14.19 -6.38
C GLY A 1052 4.78 12.94 -5.55
N THR A 1053 4.09 11.96 -6.14
CA THR A 1053 3.68 10.72 -5.47
C THR A 1053 4.80 9.68 -5.51
N SER A 1054 5.23 9.19 -4.34
CA SER A 1054 6.34 8.22 -4.21
C SER A 1054 6.12 6.93 -5.01
N MET A 1055 4.89 6.42 -5.07
CA MET A 1055 4.55 5.23 -5.85
C MET A 1055 4.80 5.45 -7.36
N HIS A 1056 4.39 6.59 -7.91
CA HIS A 1056 4.63 6.93 -9.32
C HIS A 1056 6.13 7.11 -9.61
N GLN A 1057 6.88 7.66 -8.65
CA GLN A 1057 8.35 7.74 -8.75
C GLN A 1057 8.98 6.35 -8.80
N MET A 1058 8.49 5.42 -7.99
CA MET A 1058 8.95 4.03 -7.98
C MET A 1058 8.62 3.32 -9.30
N ASP A 1059 7.40 3.45 -9.82
CA ASP A 1059 6.98 2.88 -11.11
C ASP A 1059 7.83 3.43 -12.27
N ARG A 1060 8.12 4.73 -12.26
CA ARG A 1060 9.01 5.36 -13.25
C ARG A 1060 10.43 4.83 -13.16
N LYS A 1061 10.99 4.76 -11.95
CA LYS A 1061 12.32 4.17 -11.71
C LYS A 1061 12.35 2.74 -12.21
N GLN A 1062 11.37 1.92 -11.84
CA GLN A 1062 11.26 0.54 -12.29
C GLN A 1062 11.15 0.44 -13.80
N PHE A 1063 10.36 1.31 -14.44
CA PHE A 1063 10.29 1.33 -15.90
C PHE A 1063 11.66 1.71 -16.47
N TRP A 1064 12.32 2.76 -16.01
CA TRP A 1064 13.64 3.22 -16.51
C TRP A 1064 14.84 2.60 -15.79
N LEU A 1065 14.73 1.34 -15.36
CA LEU A 1065 15.81 0.52 -14.80
C LEU A 1065 16.47 1.08 -13.52
N GLY A 1066 15.87 2.06 -12.84
CA GLY A 1066 16.42 2.81 -11.69
C GLY A 1066 16.79 4.27 -11.98
N ALA A 1067 16.68 4.73 -13.23
CA ALA A 1067 16.97 6.10 -13.61
C ALA A 1067 15.76 7.00 -13.34
N GLU A 1068 16.02 8.22 -12.89
CA GLU A 1068 14.96 9.14 -12.46
C GLU A 1068 14.99 10.48 -13.18
N THR A 1069 16.17 11.10 -13.26
CA THR A 1069 16.34 12.45 -13.80
C THR A 1069 17.54 12.53 -14.74
N TRP A 1070 17.36 13.27 -15.83
CA TRP A 1070 18.39 13.61 -16.79
C TRP A 1070 18.44 15.13 -16.95
N HIS A 1071 19.58 15.65 -17.40
CA HIS A 1071 19.70 17.05 -17.80
C HIS A 1071 19.89 17.12 -19.31
N HIS A 1072 19.13 18.00 -19.95
CA HIS A 1072 19.37 18.28 -21.37
C HIS A 1072 20.49 19.33 -21.52
N PRO A 1073 21.47 19.13 -22.44
CA PRO A 1073 22.62 20.04 -22.58
C PRO A 1073 22.23 21.42 -23.13
N TYR A 1074 21.22 21.48 -24.00
CA TYR A 1074 20.85 22.73 -24.70
C TYR A 1074 19.59 23.41 -24.17
N LEU A 1075 18.74 22.73 -23.41
CA LEU A 1075 17.41 23.25 -23.06
C LEU A 1075 17.46 23.83 -21.65
N LEU A 1076 17.11 25.11 -21.56
CA LEU A 1076 16.98 25.83 -20.31
C LEU A 1076 15.50 26.05 -19.95
N THR A 1077 15.20 26.01 -18.66
CA THR A 1077 13.88 26.34 -18.12
C THR A 1077 14.01 27.47 -17.10
N GLN A 1078 13.02 28.36 -17.08
CA GLN A 1078 12.96 29.43 -16.09
C GLN A 1078 12.77 28.84 -14.68
N GLU A 1079 13.52 29.37 -13.72
CA GLU A 1079 13.44 28.95 -12.33
C GLU A 1079 12.33 29.70 -11.58
N TYR A 1080 11.54 28.97 -10.78
CA TYR A 1080 10.45 29.49 -9.98
C TYR A 1080 10.72 29.26 -8.48
N LYS A 1081 10.44 30.27 -7.65
CA LYS A 1081 10.47 30.19 -6.18
C LYS A 1081 9.14 30.71 -5.65
N GLU A 1082 8.45 29.91 -4.81
CA GLU A 1082 7.12 30.24 -4.27
C GLU A 1082 6.09 30.62 -5.36
N GLY A 1083 6.16 29.94 -6.52
CA GLY A 1083 5.24 30.17 -7.63
C GLY A 1083 5.55 31.41 -8.50
N LYS A 1084 6.58 32.20 -8.15
CA LYS A 1084 7.00 33.37 -8.94
C LYS A 1084 8.27 33.08 -9.75
N PRO A 1085 8.39 33.57 -11.00
CA PRO A 1085 9.59 33.42 -11.79
C PRO A 1085 10.73 34.24 -11.17
N THR A 1086 11.91 33.64 -11.04
CA THR A 1086 13.10 34.26 -10.44
C THR A 1086 13.93 35.06 -11.45
N GLY A 1087 13.58 34.99 -12.73
CA GLY A 1087 14.37 35.57 -13.84
C GLY A 1087 15.62 34.77 -14.23
N LYS A 1088 16.03 33.77 -13.42
CA LYS A 1088 17.15 32.88 -13.72
C LYS A 1088 16.69 31.68 -14.54
N TYR A 1089 17.59 31.17 -15.37
CA TYR A 1089 17.40 29.96 -16.16
C TYR A 1089 18.30 28.85 -15.63
N LYS A 1090 17.78 27.62 -15.58
CA LYS A 1090 18.54 26.43 -15.20
C LYS A 1090 18.41 25.33 -16.25
N PRO A 1091 19.37 24.39 -16.32
CA PRO A 1091 19.23 23.21 -17.17
C PRO A 1091 17.90 22.52 -16.94
N MET A 1092 17.25 22.14 -18.03
CA MET A 1092 15.96 21.46 -17.95
C MET A 1092 16.15 20.04 -17.41
N ASN A 1093 15.48 19.75 -16.30
CA ASN A 1093 15.33 18.40 -15.80
C ASN A 1093 14.34 17.63 -16.68
N LEU A 1094 14.79 16.52 -17.24
CA LEU A 1094 13.94 15.55 -17.91
C LEU A 1094 13.68 14.38 -16.97
N PHE A 1095 12.46 13.85 -17.05
CA PHE A 1095 12.05 12.67 -16.30
C PHE A 1095 11.56 11.61 -17.28
N PRO A 1096 12.44 10.81 -17.86
CA PRO A 1096 13.03 10.93 -19.22
C PRO A 1096 12.15 11.44 -20.38
N GLY A 1097 10.94 11.92 -20.13
CA GLY A 1097 10.23 12.84 -20.99
C GLY A 1097 10.06 14.22 -20.37
N ALA A 1098 9.27 15.05 -21.03
CA ALA A 1098 8.90 16.38 -20.60
C ALA A 1098 7.40 16.64 -20.81
N SER A 1099 6.84 17.60 -20.07
CA SER A 1099 5.43 17.97 -20.22
C SER A 1099 5.25 19.40 -20.72
N THR A 1100 4.15 19.62 -21.46
CA THR A 1100 3.58 20.95 -21.72
C THR A 1100 2.10 20.96 -21.34
N SER A 1101 1.51 22.15 -21.18
CA SER A 1101 0.08 22.30 -20.91
C SER A 1101 -0.74 21.95 -22.16
N GLY A 1102 -1.75 21.09 -22.02
CA GLY A 1102 -2.68 20.74 -23.10
C GLY A 1102 -3.72 21.82 -23.45
N LYS A 1103 -3.70 22.98 -22.78
CA LYS A 1103 -4.62 24.08 -23.08
C LYS A 1103 -4.34 24.62 -24.49
N GLY A 1104 -5.33 24.50 -25.38
CA GLY A 1104 -5.34 25.08 -26.73
C GLY A 1104 -4.65 24.24 -27.82
N THR A 1105 -3.90 23.18 -27.47
CA THR A 1105 -3.17 22.32 -28.43
C THR A 1105 -4.11 21.62 -29.41
N SER A 1106 -5.26 21.21 -28.90
CA SER A 1106 -6.34 20.52 -29.64
C SER A 1106 -7.18 21.44 -30.54
N GLN A 1107 -7.11 22.76 -30.29
CA GLN A 1107 -7.94 23.80 -30.91
C GLN A 1107 -7.20 24.59 -32.00
N ARG A 1108 -5.87 24.67 -31.86
CA ARG A 1108 -4.99 25.39 -32.78
C ARG A 1108 -4.78 24.60 -34.07
N CYS A 1109 -4.70 25.28 -35.20
CA CYS A 1109 -4.33 24.66 -36.47
C CYS A 1109 -2.81 24.52 -36.58
N SER A 1110 -2.31 23.31 -36.83
CA SER A 1110 -0.87 23.06 -37.01
C SER A 1110 -0.29 23.64 -38.31
N CYS A 1111 -1.13 24.10 -39.25
CA CYS A 1111 -0.69 24.69 -40.52
C CYS A 1111 -0.60 26.22 -40.43
N CYS A 1112 -1.69 26.90 -40.03
CA CYS A 1112 -1.70 28.37 -39.96
C CYS A 1112 -1.34 28.93 -38.58
N GLY A 1113 -1.17 28.07 -37.56
CA GLY A 1113 -0.83 28.49 -36.20
C GLY A 1113 -1.92 29.29 -35.48
N ARG A 1114 -3.13 29.42 -36.03
CA ARG A 1114 -4.24 30.20 -35.45
C ARG A 1114 -5.14 29.32 -34.58
N ASN A 1115 -5.69 29.89 -33.52
CA ASN A 1115 -6.68 29.27 -32.63
C ASN A 1115 -7.98 30.11 -32.64
N PRO A 1116 -9.11 29.56 -33.11
CA PRO A 1116 -10.36 30.32 -33.22
C PRO A 1116 -10.97 30.68 -31.85
N TYR A 1117 -10.61 29.96 -30.78
CA TYR A 1117 -11.10 30.29 -29.43
C TYR A 1117 -10.46 31.55 -28.85
N ASP A 1118 -9.23 31.87 -29.25
CA ASP A 1118 -8.53 33.07 -28.77
C ASP A 1118 -9.21 34.33 -29.31
N LEU A 1119 -9.74 34.29 -30.55
CA LEU A 1119 -10.54 35.38 -31.13
C LEU A 1119 -11.86 35.63 -30.40
N LEU A 1120 -12.40 34.61 -29.71
CA LEU A 1120 -13.62 34.70 -28.91
C LEU A 1120 -13.35 34.96 -27.42
N ALA A 1121 -12.09 35.08 -27.00
CA ALA A 1121 -11.74 35.21 -25.58
C ALA A 1121 -12.05 36.61 -25.03
N GLN A 1122 -12.06 37.63 -25.90
CA GLN A 1122 -12.33 39.02 -25.53
C GLN A 1122 -13.82 39.34 -25.29
N TYR A 1123 -14.73 38.41 -25.59
CA TYR A 1123 -16.18 38.59 -25.47
C TYR A 1123 -16.77 37.78 -24.31
N LYS A 1124 -17.80 38.31 -23.67
CA LYS A 1124 -18.58 37.61 -22.62
C LYS A 1124 -19.49 36.56 -23.24
N ASP A 1125 -19.80 35.50 -22.50
CA ASP A 1125 -20.62 34.37 -22.99
C ASP A 1125 -22.01 34.77 -23.53
N THR A 1126 -22.55 35.89 -23.04
CA THR A 1126 -23.85 36.47 -23.42
C THR A 1126 -23.79 37.38 -24.65
N ASP A 1127 -22.60 37.84 -25.04
CA ASP A 1127 -22.44 38.73 -26.18
C ASP A 1127 -22.84 38.00 -27.47
N LYS A 1128 -23.37 38.73 -28.45
CA LYS A 1128 -23.84 38.16 -29.71
C LYS A 1128 -22.98 38.65 -30.87
N LEU A 1129 -22.59 37.73 -31.76
CA LEU A 1129 -21.93 38.05 -33.01
C LEU A 1129 -22.75 37.55 -34.20
N SER A 1130 -22.75 38.32 -35.28
CA SER A 1130 -23.45 37.99 -36.51
C SER A 1130 -22.68 36.96 -37.32
N VAL A 1131 -23.36 35.88 -37.71
CA VAL A 1131 -22.88 34.90 -38.68
C VAL A 1131 -23.67 35.09 -39.96
N LEU A 1132 -22.99 35.23 -41.09
CA LEU A 1132 -23.60 35.43 -42.41
C LEU A 1132 -23.17 34.28 -43.34
N ASN A 1133 -24.14 33.51 -43.86
CA ASN A 1133 -23.91 32.35 -44.73
C ASN A 1133 -22.90 31.36 -44.12
N GLY A 1134 -23.02 31.09 -42.81
CA GLY A 1134 -22.10 30.24 -42.06
C GLY A 1134 -20.71 30.83 -41.84
N LYS A 1135 -20.47 32.11 -42.15
CA LYS A 1135 -19.20 32.79 -41.95
C LYS A 1135 -19.26 33.75 -40.75
N LEU A 1136 -18.28 33.64 -39.87
CA LEU A 1136 -18.03 34.55 -38.75
C LEU A 1136 -16.77 35.34 -39.03
N THR A 1137 -16.87 36.67 -39.10
CA THR A 1137 -15.72 37.55 -39.33
C THR A 1137 -15.37 38.30 -38.05
N ILE A 1138 -14.14 38.13 -37.56
CA ILE A 1138 -13.60 38.83 -36.38
C ILE A 1138 -12.20 39.30 -36.73
N ASP A 1139 -11.90 40.58 -36.50
CA ASP A 1139 -10.59 41.20 -36.74
C ASP A 1139 -10.02 40.92 -38.15
N GLY A 1140 -10.89 40.98 -39.17
CA GLY A 1140 -10.55 40.70 -40.57
C GLY A 1140 -10.32 39.22 -40.91
N LEU A 1141 -10.45 38.31 -39.94
CA LEU A 1141 -10.34 36.87 -40.16
C LEU A 1141 -11.71 36.23 -40.34
N VAL A 1142 -11.86 35.45 -41.42
CA VAL A 1142 -13.11 34.76 -41.77
C VAL A 1142 -13.05 33.30 -41.34
N MET A 1143 -13.98 32.90 -40.45
CA MET A 1143 -14.17 31.53 -39.98
C MET A 1143 -15.44 30.93 -40.57
N GLN A 1144 -15.35 29.73 -41.14
CA GLN A 1144 -16.48 28.96 -41.65
C GLN A 1144 -17.00 28.00 -40.57
N LEU A 1145 -18.23 28.22 -40.12
CA LEU A 1145 -18.93 27.43 -39.11
C LEU A 1145 -19.90 26.45 -39.77
N ARG A 1146 -19.95 25.23 -39.22
CA ARG A 1146 -20.77 24.12 -39.69
C ARG A 1146 -21.63 23.59 -38.56
N GLU A 1147 -22.86 23.20 -38.90
CA GLU A 1147 -23.79 22.55 -37.97
C GLU A 1147 -24.11 21.12 -38.38
N ARG A 1148 -24.64 20.37 -37.42
CA ARG A 1148 -25.22 19.04 -37.66
C ARG A 1148 -26.73 19.16 -37.59
N ASN A 1149 -27.37 19.37 -38.73
CA ASN A 1149 -28.81 19.22 -38.91
C ASN A 1149 -29.08 18.20 -40.01
N PRO A 1150 -28.97 16.89 -39.72
CA PRO A 1150 -29.37 15.88 -40.68
C PRO A 1150 -30.89 15.75 -40.69
N ASP A 1151 -31.49 15.77 -41.88
CA ASP A 1151 -32.85 15.30 -42.08
C ASP A 1151 -32.93 13.77 -41.79
N GLY A 1152 -34.05 13.29 -41.23
CA GLY A 1152 -34.24 11.90 -40.82
C GLY A 1152 -34.07 10.90 -41.97
N GLN A 1153 -34.41 11.31 -43.20
CA GLN A 1153 -34.23 10.50 -44.41
C GLN A 1153 -32.75 10.35 -44.81
N GLN A 1154 -31.96 11.44 -44.72
CA GLN A 1154 -30.53 11.43 -45.04
C GLN A 1154 -29.75 10.54 -44.06
N HIS A 1155 -30.15 10.53 -42.79
CA HIS A 1155 -29.54 9.67 -41.78
C HIS A 1155 -29.81 8.18 -42.06
N HIS A 1156 -31.03 7.83 -42.49
CA HIS A 1156 -31.37 6.46 -42.89
C HIS A 1156 -30.59 5.99 -44.13
N ALA A 1157 -30.48 6.84 -45.16
CA ALA A 1157 -29.74 6.52 -46.39
C ALA A 1157 -28.23 6.34 -46.14
N ALA A 1158 -27.62 7.21 -45.34
CA ALA A 1158 -26.19 7.09 -44.99
C ALA A 1158 -25.90 5.82 -44.17
N LYS A 1159 -26.81 5.44 -43.25
CA LYS A 1159 -26.70 4.22 -42.45
C LYS A 1159 -26.75 2.96 -43.31
N GLN A 1160 -27.62 2.91 -44.33
CA GLN A 1160 -27.67 1.80 -45.29
C GLN A 1160 -26.37 1.66 -46.11
N GLN A 1161 -25.68 2.76 -46.39
CA GLN A 1161 -24.41 2.77 -47.14
C GLN A 1161 -23.15 2.59 -46.27
N ASN A 1162 -23.29 2.29 -44.97
CA ASN A 1162 -22.18 2.25 -44.01
C ASN A 1162 -21.35 3.55 -43.95
N LYS A 1163 -21.97 4.70 -44.24
CA LYS A 1163 -21.33 6.03 -44.20
C LYS A 1163 -21.86 6.84 -43.01
N ARG A 1164 -20.98 7.63 -42.40
CA ARG A 1164 -21.34 8.69 -41.45
C ARG A 1164 -21.65 9.96 -42.25
N LEU A 1165 -22.73 10.65 -41.91
CA LEU A 1165 -23.04 11.93 -42.52
C LEU A 1165 -21.90 12.93 -42.23
N SER A 1166 -21.33 13.51 -43.29
CA SER A 1166 -20.38 14.61 -43.16
C SER A 1166 -21.13 15.87 -42.66
N PRO A 1167 -20.54 16.71 -41.79
CA PRO A 1167 -21.13 18.01 -41.47
C PRO A 1167 -21.00 18.91 -42.71
N VAL A 1168 -22.01 18.88 -43.58
CA VAL A 1168 -22.03 19.63 -44.85
C VAL A 1168 -22.81 20.94 -44.73
N SER A 1169 -23.75 21.04 -43.78
CA SER A 1169 -24.59 22.24 -43.64
C SER A 1169 -23.84 23.39 -42.97
N LEU A 1170 -23.82 24.54 -43.65
CA LEU A 1170 -23.37 25.81 -43.08
C LEU A 1170 -24.38 26.25 -42.01
N VAL A 1171 -23.89 26.87 -40.94
CA VAL A 1171 -24.75 27.47 -39.91
C VAL A 1171 -25.63 28.55 -40.56
N SER A 1172 -26.92 28.58 -40.23
CA SER A 1172 -27.86 29.58 -40.73
C SER A 1172 -27.42 31.00 -40.37
N SER A 1173 -27.66 31.97 -41.25
CA SER A 1173 -27.39 33.37 -40.96
C SER A 1173 -28.18 33.84 -39.73
N GLY A 1174 -27.54 34.52 -38.78
CA GLY A 1174 -28.18 34.94 -37.53
C GLY A 1174 -27.20 35.49 -36.49
N ASN A 1175 -27.76 35.98 -35.38
CA ASN A 1175 -27.00 36.47 -34.23
C ASN A 1175 -26.91 35.39 -33.15
N TYR A 1176 -25.70 34.89 -32.90
CA TYR A 1176 -25.46 33.81 -31.96
C TYR A 1176 -24.67 34.31 -30.76
N THR A 1177 -24.99 33.79 -29.58
CA THR A 1177 -24.20 34.06 -28.38
C THR A 1177 -22.80 33.46 -28.50
N ILE A 1178 -21.80 34.04 -27.82
CA ILE A 1178 -20.44 33.48 -27.77
C ILE A 1178 -20.44 32.02 -27.29
N LYS A 1179 -21.33 31.69 -26.34
CA LYS A 1179 -21.51 30.30 -25.86
C LYS A 1179 -21.95 29.35 -26.98
N GLU A 1180 -22.88 29.77 -27.84
CA GLU A 1180 -23.34 29.00 -29.00
C GLU A 1180 -22.23 28.88 -30.05
N LEU A 1181 -21.51 29.98 -30.33
CA LEU A 1181 -20.40 30.00 -31.28
C LEU A 1181 -19.26 29.08 -30.85
N ARG A 1182 -18.91 29.05 -29.56
CA ARG A 1182 -17.91 28.10 -29.02
C ARG A 1182 -18.34 26.63 -29.20
N ARG A 1183 -19.64 26.34 -29.10
CA ARG A 1183 -20.19 24.99 -29.37
C ARG A 1183 -20.12 24.64 -30.85
N MET A 1184 -20.45 25.58 -31.73
CA MET A 1184 -20.38 25.42 -33.19
C MET A 1184 -18.94 25.28 -33.70
N LEU A 1185 -17.99 26.03 -33.14
CA LEU A 1185 -16.57 25.88 -33.41
C LEU A 1185 -16.07 24.48 -33.05
N LYS A 1186 -16.48 23.95 -31.90
CA LYS A 1186 -16.10 22.59 -31.48
C LYS A 1186 -16.53 21.54 -32.49
N THR A 1187 -17.75 21.64 -33.03
CA THR A 1187 -18.27 20.72 -34.05
C THR A 1187 -17.68 20.94 -35.44
N SER A 1188 -17.24 22.17 -35.74
CA SER A 1188 -16.62 22.54 -37.02
C SER A 1188 -15.16 22.11 -37.09
N LEU A 1189 -14.43 22.18 -35.97
CA LEU A 1189 -13.01 21.81 -35.86
C LEU A 1189 -12.79 20.30 -35.89
N ARG A 1190 -13.70 19.51 -35.30
CA ARG A 1190 -13.52 18.06 -35.13
C ARG A 1190 -14.76 17.26 -35.50
N TYR A 1191 -14.60 16.26 -36.37
CA TYR A 1191 -15.70 15.37 -36.76
C TYR A 1191 -15.22 13.96 -37.12
N ALA A 1192 -16.19 13.07 -37.30
CA ALA A 1192 -15.96 11.67 -37.58
C ALA A 1192 -15.48 11.45 -39.03
N PRO A 1193 -14.68 10.39 -39.29
CA PRO A 1193 -14.40 9.96 -40.66
C PRO A 1193 -15.69 9.51 -41.37
N GLU A 1194 -15.76 9.70 -42.69
CA GLU A 1194 -16.96 9.44 -43.50
C GLU A 1194 -17.36 7.97 -43.55
N SER A 1195 -16.41 7.04 -43.45
CA SER A 1195 -16.72 5.61 -43.41
C SER A 1195 -16.99 5.15 -41.98
N MET A 1196 -18.09 4.40 -41.76
CA MET A 1196 -18.31 3.69 -40.49
C MET A 1196 -17.30 2.56 -40.27
N GLN A 1197 -16.63 2.09 -41.33
CA GLN A 1197 -15.56 1.09 -41.26
C GLN A 1197 -14.19 1.71 -40.91
N ALA A 1198 -14.08 3.05 -40.95
CA ALA A 1198 -12.87 3.72 -40.52
C ALA A 1198 -12.65 3.49 -39.03
N LYS A 1199 -11.47 2.99 -38.69
CA LYS A 1199 -11.07 2.57 -37.34
C LYS A 1199 -10.73 3.76 -36.43
N GLY A 1200 -11.59 4.79 -36.35
CA GLY A 1200 -11.40 6.04 -35.59
C GLY A 1200 -12.65 6.52 -34.83
N SER A 1201 -12.47 7.47 -33.91
CA SER A 1201 -13.52 8.02 -33.04
C SER A 1201 -14.49 8.95 -33.78
N THR A 1202 -15.50 9.47 -33.08
CA THR A 1202 -16.45 10.47 -33.60
C THR A 1202 -15.84 11.86 -33.80
N VAL A 1203 -14.56 12.04 -33.46
CA VAL A 1203 -13.83 13.32 -33.48
C VAL A 1203 -12.39 13.19 -34.04
N SER A 1204 -12.08 12.12 -34.78
CA SER A 1204 -10.70 11.80 -35.17
C SER A 1204 -10.14 12.62 -36.35
N LYS A 1205 -10.96 13.39 -37.06
CA LYS A 1205 -10.50 14.35 -38.08
C LYS A 1205 -10.49 15.76 -37.52
N TYR A 1206 -9.43 16.51 -37.81
CA TYR A 1206 -9.33 17.95 -37.60
C TYR A 1206 -9.50 18.70 -38.92
N HIS A 1207 -10.27 19.79 -38.88
CA HIS A 1207 -10.46 20.70 -40.00
C HIS A 1207 -10.28 22.15 -39.54
N CYS A 1208 -9.39 22.88 -40.20
CA CYS A 1208 -9.24 24.29 -39.91
C CYS A 1208 -10.50 25.06 -40.32
N VAL A 1209 -11.06 25.86 -39.40
CA VAL A 1209 -12.25 26.69 -39.66
C VAL A 1209 -11.91 27.98 -40.42
N PHE A 1210 -10.64 28.39 -40.49
CA PHE A 1210 -10.25 29.58 -41.22
C PHE A 1210 -10.26 29.31 -42.73
N GLU A 1211 -11.02 30.12 -43.46
CA GLU A 1211 -11.30 29.94 -44.90
C GLU A 1211 -10.01 29.85 -45.73
N LEU A 1212 -8.99 30.64 -45.37
CA LEU A 1212 -7.71 30.72 -46.09
C LEU A 1212 -6.75 29.55 -45.83
N CYS A 1213 -7.04 28.65 -44.88
CA CYS A 1213 -6.12 27.56 -44.50
C CYS A 1213 -6.55 26.20 -45.04
N GLY A 1214 -7.82 25.81 -44.85
CA GLY A 1214 -8.38 24.56 -45.38
C GLY A 1214 -7.75 23.24 -44.88
N GLN A 1215 -6.81 23.28 -43.92
CA GLN A 1215 -6.07 22.10 -43.45
C GLN A 1215 -7.00 20.98 -42.95
N LYS A 1216 -6.76 19.76 -43.44
CA LYS A 1216 -7.44 18.51 -43.04
C LYS A 1216 -6.41 17.47 -42.63
N ILE A 1217 -6.42 17.05 -41.36
CA ILE A 1217 -5.44 16.11 -40.80
C ILE A 1217 -6.09 15.28 -39.67
N HIS A 1218 -5.42 14.23 -39.19
CA HIS A 1218 -5.88 13.52 -37.99
C HIS A 1218 -5.81 14.45 -36.77
N ALA A 1219 -6.83 14.43 -35.91
CA ALA A 1219 -6.92 15.36 -34.77
C ALA A 1219 -5.78 15.18 -33.76
N ASP A 1220 -5.44 13.92 -33.46
CA ASP A 1220 -4.34 13.60 -32.54
C ASP A 1220 -2.99 14.02 -33.14
N GLN A 1221 -2.78 13.84 -34.45
CA GLN A 1221 -1.57 14.31 -35.15
C GLN A 1221 -1.44 15.84 -35.12
N ASN A 1222 -2.53 16.58 -35.38
CA ASN A 1222 -2.56 18.05 -35.25
C ASN A 1222 -2.18 18.48 -33.83
N SER A 1223 -2.74 17.80 -32.82
CA SER A 1223 -2.48 18.09 -31.41
C SER A 1223 -1.01 17.83 -31.07
N SER A 1224 -0.41 16.72 -31.54
CA SER A 1224 1.02 16.42 -31.35
C SER A 1224 1.96 17.46 -31.95
N ILE A 1225 1.66 17.99 -33.14
CA ILE A 1225 2.46 19.07 -33.75
C ILE A 1225 2.41 20.31 -32.85
N ASN A 1226 1.21 20.75 -32.46
CA ASN A 1226 1.04 21.92 -31.59
C ASN A 1226 1.67 21.74 -30.20
N ILE A 1227 1.70 20.52 -29.65
CA ILE A 1227 2.41 20.19 -28.40
C ILE A 1227 3.92 20.47 -28.56
N GLY A 1228 4.52 20.05 -29.68
CA GLY A 1228 5.93 20.31 -29.98
C GLY A 1228 6.25 21.79 -30.18
N ASP A 1229 5.46 22.47 -31.01
CA ASP A 1229 5.60 23.91 -31.26
C ASP A 1229 5.50 24.71 -29.96
N LYS A 1230 4.52 24.37 -29.11
CA LYS A 1230 4.32 25.03 -27.82
C LYS A 1230 5.51 24.78 -26.90
N PHE A 1231 5.93 23.53 -26.72
CA PHE A 1231 7.07 23.20 -25.88
C PHE A 1231 8.35 23.94 -26.32
N LEU A 1232 8.66 23.95 -27.61
CA LEU A 1232 9.84 24.65 -28.14
C LEU A 1232 9.74 26.18 -28.09
N SER A 1233 8.52 26.73 -28.03
CA SER A 1233 8.31 28.17 -27.81
C SER A 1233 8.50 28.58 -26.34
N GLU A 1234 8.21 27.68 -25.39
CA GLU A 1234 8.32 27.92 -23.94
C GLU A 1234 9.75 27.73 -23.40
N LYS A 1235 10.66 27.14 -24.19
CA LYS A 1235 12.04 26.84 -23.78
C LYS A 1235 13.07 27.72 -24.47
N THR A 1236 14.08 28.11 -23.71
CA THR A 1236 15.25 28.86 -24.19
C THR A 1236 16.39 27.89 -24.49
N LEU A 1237 17.10 28.12 -25.59
CA LEU A 1237 18.33 27.38 -25.89
C LEU A 1237 19.51 28.07 -25.20
N ALA A 1238 20.38 27.30 -24.56
CA ALA A 1238 21.67 27.84 -24.12
C ALA A 1238 22.44 28.37 -25.34
N SER A 1239 23.01 29.58 -25.23
CA SER A 1239 23.97 30.08 -26.22
C SER A 1239 25.14 29.09 -26.26
N ALA A 1240 25.40 28.53 -27.44
CA ALA A 1240 26.44 27.54 -27.67
C ALA A 1240 27.83 28.07 -27.30
#